data_AF-A0ABD6FP74-F1
#
_entry.id   AF-A0ABD6FP74-F1
#
_cell.length_a   1.000
_cell.length_b   1.000
_cell.length_c   1.000
_cell.angle_alpha   90.00
_cell.angle_beta   90.00
_cell.angle_gamma   90.00
#
_symmetry.space_group_name_H-M   'P 1'
#
loop_
_entity.id
_entity.type
_entity.pdbx_description
1 polymer ?
#
loop_
_entity_poly.entity_id
_entity_poly.type
_entity_poly.pdbx_seq_one_letter_code
_entity_poly.pdbx_strand_id
1 'polypeptide(L)'
;GERAGQHVFIEMNPRIQVEHTVTEEVTDIDLVSSQMRIAAGETLADLGIVQEEIRTNGFAIQTRITTEDPSNGFQPDTGLIVAYRSPGGAGVRLDGATGMAGGRITGDFDSMLVKLTCRGADFATAVRRAERALAEFRIRGVANNIPFLLAVLRDKEFKAGDISTRFIEERPDLLEVSQSSERSTRMLTFLGHVSINRPHGEPPKIVRPATKLPALDAEAAVPDGALQRLRAVGPAQFCADLRAQTALAVTETTFRDAHQSLLATRVRTFDMLQVAPHVSRLTPQLLSMEAWGGATYDVALRFLSEDPWLRLARLREAMPNIPIQMLLRGRNTVGYTPYPDAVARAFVAEAASTGVDIFRVFDALNDFDQMRPAIDAVLETGTAIAEGALCYTGNLSDPDEKLYTLDYYLELAEKLVKAGVHMLAIKDMAGLLRPAAAATLVTALRKNFDVPVHLHTHDTAGGQLATLLAASAAGVDAVDVANAAMAGTTSQPSMSALVAALEHTERDTGLSLESVTALEPYWEAVRRLYAPFESGLPGPTGRVYHHEIPGGQLSNLRQQALSLGLGERFEEIEDMYAAADRILGRLVKVTPSSKVVGDLALHLVGLGADPADFAANPAAYDVPDSVIGFLRGELGDPPGGWPEPFRSKALEGRPAAKPPVALSAEDETILSVPGPQRRKRLNELLFPAPAREFEENYAKYGDISVLDTYHYLYGLKEGTGEEITIELEKGVTMLVSLEAIGVPDEHGMRWCMFSYNGQMRPVQVRDLSAEVRVVARERADAGNPGHVAAPFAGAVTAIVEEGQQVAAGQAVATIEAMKMEASITTPVAGTVQRVVVKGTEPLQGGDLVLVVA
;
A
#
# COMPACT_ATOMS: atom_id res chain seq x y z
N GLY A 1 38.70 14.26 -38.89
CA GLY A 1 39.36 12.99 -39.29
C GLY A 1 40.00 13.12 -40.67
N GLU A 2 40.56 12.03 -41.20
CA GLU A 2 41.31 12.00 -42.48
C GLU A 2 40.53 12.48 -43.71
N ARG A 3 39.19 12.50 -43.64
CA ARG A 3 38.30 12.95 -44.73
C ARG A 3 37.73 14.35 -44.51
N ALA A 4 38.28 15.15 -43.60
CA ALA A 4 37.81 16.51 -43.36
C ALA A 4 37.82 17.34 -44.66
N GLY A 5 36.69 17.97 -44.98
CA GLY A 5 36.52 18.77 -46.21
C GLY A 5 36.18 17.98 -47.47
N GLN A 6 36.15 16.64 -47.44
CA GLN A 6 35.72 15.82 -48.57
C GLN A 6 34.19 15.71 -48.62
N HIS A 7 33.61 15.78 -49.81
CA HIS A 7 32.16 15.71 -50.05
C HIS A 7 31.87 14.77 -51.22
N VAL A 8 30.76 14.03 -51.14
CA VAL A 8 30.29 13.10 -52.18
C VAL A 8 28.82 13.40 -52.45
N PHE A 9 28.48 13.60 -53.73
CA PHE A 9 27.08 13.71 -54.14
C PHE A 9 26.37 12.37 -53.93
N ILE A 10 25.21 12.40 -53.27
CA ILE A 10 24.39 11.22 -53.00
C ILE A 10 23.09 11.22 -53.81
N GLU A 11 22.36 12.33 -53.79
CA GLU A 11 21.05 12.45 -54.40
C GLU A 11 20.66 13.92 -54.64
N MET A 12 19.59 14.12 -55.39
CA MET A 12 18.89 15.40 -55.54
C MET A 12 17.41 15.18 -55.26
N ASN A 13 16.83 16.02 -54.40
CA ASN A 13 15.40 16.01 -54.10
C ASN A 13 14.69 17.10 -54.93
N PRO A 14 13.99 16.77 -56.02
CA PRO A 14 13.38 17.76 -56.92
C PRO A 14 12.03 18.28 -56.37
N ARG A 15 11.98 18.59 -55.08
CA ARG A 15 10.80 19.06 -54.34
C ARG A 15 11.21 19.76 -53.05
N ILE A 16 10.27 20.45 -52.40
CA ILE A 16 10.48 20.95 -51.05
C ILE A 16 10.76 19.78 -50.09
N GLN A 17 11.69 19.99 -49.15
CA GLN A 17 11.97 19.04 -48.08
C GLN A 17 11.24 19.46 -46.81
N VAL A 18 10.94 18.50 -45.95
CA VAL A 18 10.17 18.75 -44.72
C VAL A 18 10.94 19.63 -43.72
N GLU A 19 12.26 19.60 -43.79
CA GLU A 19 13.25 20.40 -43.07
C GLU A 19 13.47 21.82 -43.64
N HIS A 20 12.78 22.22 -44.72
CA HIS A 20 12.98 23.57 -45.31
C HIS A 20 12.88 24.71 -44.28
N THR A 21 12.06 24.53 -43.24
CA THR A 21 11.87 25.51 -42.17
C THR A 21 13.17 25.90 -41.46
N VAL A 22 14.16 25.01 -41.35
CA VAL A 22 15.44 25.41 -40.73
C VAL A 22 16.19 26.42 -41.59
N THR A 23 16.11 26.28 -42.91
CA THR A 23 16.70 27.23 -43.86
C THR A 23 15.97 28.56 -43.80
N GLU A 24 14.63 28.55 -43.82
CA GLU A 24 13.83 29.78 -43.72
C GLU A 24 14.15 30.56 -42.44
N GLU A 25 14.27 29.86 -41.30
CA GLU A 25 14.57 30.50 -40.02
C GLU A 25 15.95 31.15 -39.96
N VAL A 26 16.93 30.71 -40.76
CA VAL A 26 18.27 31.32 -40.78
C VAL A 26 18.49 32.28 -41.94
N THR A 27 17.75 32.17 -43.05
CA THR A 27 17.90 33.08 -44.19
C THR A 27 16.84 34.17 -44.22
N ASP A 28 15.76 34.02 -43.46
CA ASP A 28 14.56 34.87 -43.50
C ASP A 28 13.88 34.88 -44.90
N ILE A 29 14.09 33.82 -45.70
CA ILE A 29 13.46 33.62 -47.02
C ILE A 29 12.35 32.57 -46.89
N ASP A 30 11.12 32.91 -47.29
CA ASP A 30 10.00 31.96 -47.40
C ASP A 30 10.13 31.14 -48.70
N LEU A 31 10.55 29.90 -48.55
CA LEU A 31 10.85 29.00 -49.66
C LEU A 31 9.56 28.49 -50.33
N VAL A 32 8.49 28.28 -49.57
CA VAL A 32 7.21 27.79 -50.12
C VAL A 32 6.55 28.88 -50.98
N SER A 33 6.51 30.12 -50.49
CA SER A 33 6.04 31.28 -51.25
C SER A 33 6.89 31.50 -52.51
N SER A 34 8.22 31.40 -52.37
CA SER A 34 9.15 31.54 -53.50
C SER A 34 8.89 30.49 -54.59
N GLN A 35 8.64 29.23 -54.23
CA GLN A 35 8.29 28.18 -55.21
C GLN A 35 7.03 28.53 -56.01
N MET A 36 6.00 29.05 -55.35
CA MET A 36 4.75 29.43 -56.01
C MET A 36 4.94 30.62 -56.95
N ARG A 37 5.72 31.62 -56.54
CA ARG A 37 6.02 32.80 -57.35
C ARG A 37 6.88 32.47 -58.57
N ILE A 38 7.87 31.60 -58.40
CA ILE A 38 8.68 31.09 -59.52
C ILE A 38 7.81 30.30 -60.50
N ALA A 39 6.91 29.44 -59.99
CA ALA A 39 5.96 28.73 -60.84
C ALA A 39 4.99 29.67 -61.59
N ALA A 40 4.73 30.86 -61.04
CA ALA A 40 3.94 31.92 -61.69
C ALA A 40 4.74 32.76 -62.71
N GLY A 41 6.04 32.49 -62.89
CA GLY A 41 6.90 33.12 -63.89
C GLY A 41 7.84 34.21 -63.36
N GLU A 42 7.85 34.47 -62.05
CA GLU A 42 8.85 35.36 -61.44
C GLU A 42 10.24 34.71 -61.43
N THR A 43 11.29 35.51 -61.61
CA THR A 43 12.68 35.05 -61.47
C THR A 43 13.18 35.22 -60.04
N LEU A 44 14.27 34.55 -59.65
CA LEU A 44 14.89 34.75 -58.34
C LEU A 44 15.27 36.22 -58.08
N ALA A 45 15.66 36.95 -59.12
CA ALA A 45 15.96 38.38 -59.03
C ALA A 45 14.71 39.22 -58.71
N ASP A 46 13.55 38.88 -59.28
CA ASP A 46 12.27 39.55 -58.98
C ASP A 46 11.84 39.33 -57.51
N LEU A 47 12.26 38.20 -56.92
CA LEU A 47 12.06 37.88 -55.50
C LEU A 47 13.08 38.56 -54.57
N GLY A 48 14.10 39.22 -55.10
CA GLY A 48 15.22 39.76 -54.32
C GLY A 48 16.15 38.67 -53.77
N ILE A 49 16.16 37.46 -54.34
CA ILE A 49 17.01 36.35 -53.91
C ILE A 49 18.26 36.34 -54.80
N VAL A 50 19.30 37.04 -54.35
CA VAL A 50 20.60 37.10 -55.02
C VAL A 50 21.70 36.54 -54.12
N GLN A 51 22.66 35.82 -54.71
CA GLN A 51 23.64 35.02 -53.97
C GLN A 51 24.49 35.86 -53.00
N GLU A 52 24.74 37.13 -53.34
CA GLU A 52 25.56 38.07 -52.58
C GLU A 52 24.86 38.59 -51.31
N GLU A 53 23.52 38.55 -51.26
CA GLU A 53 22.72 39.04 -50.12
C GLU A 53 22.28 37.91 -49.18
N ILE A 54 22.36 36.65 -49.64
CA ILE A 54 22.01 35.48 -48.82
C ILE A 54 23.05 35.29 -47.71
N ARG A 55 22.59 35.37 -46.47
CA ARG A 55 23.38 35.10 -45.27
C ARG A 55 22.61 34.23 -44.29
N THR A 56 23.33 33.54 -43.42
CA THR A 56 22.74 32.81 -42.30
C THR A 56 22.77 33.67 -41.03
N ASN A 57 21.61 33.85 -40.43
CA ASN A 57 21.37 34.66 -39.23
C ASN A 57 21.14 33.73 -38.01
N GLY A 58 22.24 33.21 -37.47
CA GLY A 58 22.25 32.30 -36.33
C GLY A 58 22.10 30.83 -36.74
N PHE A 59 21.45 30.04 -35.89
CA PHE A 59 21.25 28.60 -36.07
C PHE A 59 19.78 28.23 -35.87
N ALA A 60 19.33 27.19 -36.56
CA ALA A 60 18.01 26.60 -36.36
C ALA A 60 18.11 25.07 -36.25
N ILE A 61 17.24 24.48 -35.42
CA ILE A 61 17.12 23.04 -35.22
C ILE A 61 15.67 22.66 -35.42
N GLN A 62 15.41 21.64 -36.25
CA GLN A 62 14.09 21.02 -36.35
C GLN A 62 14.11 19.66 -35.65
N THR A 63 13.09 19.41 -34.84
CA THR A 63 12.77 18.08 -34.30
C THR A 63 11.37 17.68 -34.77
N ARG A 64 11.20 16.42 -35.16
CA ARG A 64 9.89 15.87 -35.55
C ARG A 64 9.33 15.04 -34.41
N ILE A 65 8.20 15.47 -33.90
CA ILE A 65 7.50 14.75 -32.83
C ILE A 65 6.54 13.78 -33.50
N THR A 66 6.71 12.49 -33.23
CA THR A 66 5.96 11.38 -33.84
C THR A 66 5.23 10.56 -32.78
N THR A 67 4.34 9.66 -33.20
CA THR A 67 3.74 8.63 -32.32
C THR A 67 4.60 7.39 -32.14
N GLU A 68 5.84 7.40 -32.63
CA GLU A 68 6.75 6.27 -32.49
C GLU A 68 7.18 6.11 -31.03
N ASP A 69 7.07 4.90 -30.51
CA ASP A 69 7.49 4.57 -29.15
C ASP A 69 8.94 4.08 -29.13
N PRO A 70 9.91 4.87 -28.61
CA PRO A 70 11.31 4.46 -28.55
C PRO A 70 11.53 3.18 -27.73
N SER A 71 10.67 2.93 -26.73
CA SER A 71 10.74 1.74 -25.88
C SER A 71 10.22 0.47 -26.55
N ASN A 72 9.47 0.62 -27.65
CA ASN A 72 8.93 -0.47 -28.46
C ASN A 72 9.48 -0.41 -29.90
N GLY A 73 10.79 -0.16 -30.04
CA GLY A 73 11.48 -0.20 -31.34
C GLY A 73 11.01 0.86 -32.35
N PHE A 74 10.54 2.01 -31.87
CA PHE A 74 9.95 3.09 -32.68
C PHE A 74 8.71 2.68 -33.47
N GLN A 75 7.96 1.68 -33.01
CA GLN A 75 6.69 1.34 -33.63
C GLN A 75 5.70 2.51 -33.47
N PRO A 76 5.02 2.96 -34.54
CA PRO A 76 3.99 4.00 -34.45
C PRO A 76 2.80 3.56 -33.61
N ASP A 77 2.50 4.33 -32.57
CA ASP A 77 1.29 4.15 -31.77
C ASP A 77 0.07 4.78 -32.48
N THR A 78 -1.10 4.21 -32.23
CA THR A 78 -2.39 4.66 -32.78
C THR A 78 -3.39 4.82 -31.65
N GLY A 79 -4.28 5.80 -31.78
CA GLY A 79 -5.22 6.06 -30.67
C GLY A 79 -5.75 7.47 -30.63
N LEU A 80 -6.48 7.75 -29.56
CA LEU A 80 -7.05 9.07 -29.31
C LEU A 80 -6.03 9.96 -28.60
N ILE A 81 -5.77 11.15 -29.13
CA ILE A 81 -5.03 12.17 -28.40
C ILE A 81 -5.94 12.74 -27.30
N VAL A 82 -5.69 12.33 -26.07
CA VAL A 82 -6.43 12.73 -24.87
C VAL A 82 -6.13 14.17 -24.48
N ALA A 83 -4.87 14.59 -24.61
CA ALA A 83 -4.45 15.95 -24.32
C ALA A 83 -3.31 16.36 -25.25
N TYR A 84 -3.35 17.61 -25.69
CA TYR A 84 -2.29 18.20 -26.49
C TYR A 84 -2.01 19.63 -26.03
N ARG A 85 -0.79 19.89 -25.59
CA ARG A 85 -0.27 21.22 -25.28
C ARG A 85 1.01 21.44 -26.05
N SER A 86 1.00 22.46 -26.90
CA SER A 86 2.17 22.95 -27.61
C SER A 86 2.92 24.01 -26.81
N PRO A 87 4.26 24.08 -26.95
CA PRO A 87 5.08 25.16 -26.43
C PRO A 87 4.94 26.43 -27.28
N GLY A 88 5.51 27.53 -26.80
CA GLY A 88 5.59 28.77 -27.57
C GLY A 88 6.80 29.64 -27.19
N GLY A 89 6.70 30.92 -27.52
CA GLY A 89 7.71 31.93 -27.20
C GLY A 89 8.68 32.23 -28.34
N ALA A 90 9.55 33.22 -28.11
CA ALA A 90 10.44 33.75 -29.13
C ALA A 90 11.40 32.68 -29.70
N GLY A 91 11.44 32.59 -31.03
CA GLY A 91 12.29 31.64 -31.76
C GLY A 91 11.79 30.20 -31.71
N VAL A 92 10.50 29.98 -31.44
CA VAL A 92 9.82 28.68 -31.60
C VAL A 92 8.79 28.79 -32.72
N ARG A 93 8.92 27.89 -33.69
CA ARG A 93 7.98 27.68 -34.78
C ARG A 93 7.44 26.26 -34.70
N LEU A 94 6.13 26.12 -34.89
CA LEU A 94 5.42 24.85 -34.91
C LEU A 94 4.67 24.69 -36.21
N ASP A 95 4.90 23.57 -36.90
CA ASP A 95 4.20 23.20 -38.13
C ASP A 95 3.59 21.82 -37.91
N GLY A 96 2.27 21.74 -37.69
CA GLY A 96 1.57 20.46 -37.49
C GLY A 96 0.04 20.61 -37.63
N ALA A 97 -0.61 19.56 -38.13
CA ALA A 97 -2.06 19.52 -38.38
C ALA A 97 -2.81 18.45 -37.55
N THR A 98 -2.11 17.43 -37.04
CA THR A 98 -2.69 16.20 -36.46
C THR A 98 -2.66 16.17 -34.92
N GLY A 99 -1.79 16.95 -34.30
CA GLY A 99 -1.68 17.06 -32.84
C GLY A 99 -2.77 17.93 -32.21
N MET A 100 -4.04 17.55 -32.28
CA MET A 100 -5.12 18.24 -31.56
C MET A 100 -5.77 17.30 -30.55
N ALA A 101 -6.16 17.83 -29.39
CA ALA A 101 -6.93 17.07 -28.42
C ALA A 101 -8.26 16.61 -29.04
N GLY A 102 -8.60 15.34 -28.87
CA GLY A 102 -9.75 14.69 -29.51
C GLY A 102 -9.47 14.11 -30.91
N GLY A 103 -8.30 14.40 -31.51
CA GLY A 103 -7.87 13.78 -32.77
C GLY A 103 -7.55 12.30 -32.58
N ARG A 104 -7.96 11.45 -33.51
CA ARG A 104 -7.59 10.02 -33.53
C ARG A 104 -6.51 9.79 -34.58
N ILE A 105 -5.37 9.26 -34.14
CA ILE A 105 -4.28 8.80 -35.00
C ILE A 105 -4.64 7.40 -35.51
N THR A 106 -4.60 7.22 -36.84
CA THR A 106 -4.78 5.93 -37.50
C THR A 106 -3.44 5.44 -38.03
N GLY A 107 -3.33 4.14 -38.30
CA GLY A 107 -2.13 3.55 -38.87
C GLY A 107 -1.95 3.80 -40.37
N ASP A 108 -2.85 4.55 -41.02
CA ASP A 108 -2.87 4.68 -42.48
C ASP A 108 -1.85 5.69 -43.03
N PHE A 109 -1.27 6.53 -42.17
CA PHE A 109 -0.41 7.67 -42.54
C PHE A 109 0.92 7.64 -41.77
N ASP A 110 1.81 8.59 -42.06
CA ASP A 110 3.01 8.78 -41.26
C ASP A 110 2.67 9.14 -39.80
N SER A 111 3.56 8.82 -38.88
CA SER A 111 3.38 9.00 -37.44
C SER A 111 3.57 10.45 -36.98
N MET A 112 3.72 11.41 -37.90
CA MET A 112 4.11 12.78 -37.57
C MET A 112 2.96 13.54 -36.91
N LEU A 113 3.21 14.06 -35.71
CA LEU A 113 2.28 14.91 -34.97
C LEU A 113 2.53 16.39 -35.24
N VAL A 114 3.78 16.82 -35.06
CA VAL A 114 4.18 18.23 -35.19
C VAL A 114 5.68 18.36 -35.43
N LYS A 115 6.07 19.31 -36.26
CA LYS A 115 7.46 19.75 -36.42
C LYS A 115 7.70 20.93 -35.51
N LEU A 116 8.74 20.82 -34.70
CA LEU A 116 9.21 21.89 -33.83
C LEU A 116 10.52 22.42 -34.39
N THR A 117 10.52 23.67 -34.83
CA THR A 117 11.74 24.37 -35.28
C THR A 117 12.09 25.46 -34.28
N CYS A 118 13.33 25.45 -33.78
CA CYS A 118 13.83 26.43 -32.82
C CYS A 118 15.03 27.17 -33.38
N ARG A 119 14.98 28.50 -33.40
CA ARG A 119 16.07 29.39 -33.83
C ARG A 119 16.83 29.96 -32.63
N GLY A 120 18.14 30.15 -32.75
CA GLY A 120 19.00 30.79 -31.77
C GLY A 120 20.09 31.66 -32.43
N ALA A 121 20.64 32.61 -31.67
CA ALA A 121 21.78 33.41 -32.14
C ALA A 121 23.06 32.55 -32.32
N ASP A 122 23.17 31.49 -31.53
CA ASP A 122 24.18 30.44 -31.64
C ASP A 122 23.51 29.05 -31.54
N PHE A 123 24.25 28.01 -31.90
CA PHE A 123 23.76 26.62 -31.87
C PHE A 123 23.30 26.21 -30.46
N ALA A 124 24.07 26.57 -29.43
CA ALA A 124 23.73 26.25 -28.03
C ALA A 124 22.39 26.86 -27.60
N THR A 125 22.05 28.06 -28.08
CA THR A 125 20.78 28.73 -27.82
C THR A 125 19.63 28.03 -28.55
N ALA A 126 19.84 27.60 -29.80
CA ALA A 126 18.85 26.81 -30.54
C ALA A 126 18.56 25.48 -29.82
N VAL A 127 19.61 24.77 -29.36
CA VAL A 127 19.49 23.54 -28.56
C VAL A 127 18.71 23.78 -27.28
N ARG A 128 19.08 24.78 -26.47
CA ARG A 128 18.36 25.09 -25.21
C ARG A 128 16.88 25.42 -25.44
N ARG A 129 16.56 26.15 -26.53
CA ARG A 129 15.17 26.46 -26.89
C ARG A 129 14.39 25.22 -27.29
N ALA A 130 15.00 24.32 -28.06
CA ALA A 130 14.43 23.04 -28.44
C ALA A 130 14.22 22.13 -27.21
N GLU A 131 15.22 22.01 -26.32
CA GLU A 131 15.11 21.27 -25.06
C GLU A 131 13.93 21.77 -24.21
N ARG A 132 13.82 23.09 -24.01
CA ARG A 132 12.72 23.68 -23.25
C ARG A 132 11.37 23.46 -23.95
N ALA A 133 11.29 23.69 -25.26
CA ALA A 133 10.04 23.51 -26.01
C ALA A 133 9.55 22.05 -25.97
N LEU A 134 10.45 21.07 -26.12
CA LEU A 134 10.13 19.65 -25.95
C LEU A 134 9.70 19.32 -24.51
N ALA A 135 10.36 19.90 -23.50
CA ALA A 135 9.98 19.69 -22.10
C ALA A 135 8.63 20.34 -21.71
N GLU A 136 8.17 21.35 -22.44
CA GLU A 136 6.86 22.00 -22.26
C GLU A 136 5.71 21.26 -22.96
N PHE A 137 6.00 20.46 -24.00
CA PHE A 137 4.98 19.66 -24.67
C PHE A 137 4.27 18.72 -23.71
N ARG A 138 2.95 18.62 -23.83
CA ARG A 138 2.16 17.58 -23.16
C ARG A 138 1.28 16.90 -24.20
N ILE A 139 1.69 15.71 -24.61
CA ILE A 139 0.93 14.84 -25.52
C ILE A 139 0.53 13.60 -24.70
N ARG A 140 -0.76 13.25 -24.73
CA ARG A 140 -1.33 12.14 -23.95
C ARG A 140 -2.30 11.34 -24.79
N GLY A 141 -2.44 10.05 -24.47
CA GLY A 141 -3.31 9.10 -25.16
C GLY A 141 -2.63 8.32 -26.29
N VAL A 142 -1.43 8.75 -26.71
CA VAL A 142 -0.53 8.01 -27.61
C VAL A 142 0.92 8.16 -27.13
N ALA A 143 1.74 7.13 -27.35
CA ALA A 143 3.18 7.20 -27.19
C ALA A 143 3.80 8.26 -28.11
N ASN A 144 5.00 8.73 -27.78
CA ASN A 144 5.72 9.70 -28.61
C ASN A 144 7.23 9.69 -28.35
N ASN A 145 7.99 10.17 -29.34
CA ASN A 145 9.44 10.18 -29.34
C ASN A 145 10.10 11.36 -28.58
N ILE A 146 9.34 12.21 -27.87
CA ILE A 146 9.89 13.37 -27.14
C ILE A 146 11.00 12.97 -26.14
N PRO A 147 10.88 11.90 -25.33
CA PRO A 147 11.94 11.51 -24.40
C PRO A 147 13.26 11.23 -25.13
N PHE A 148 13.19 10.52 -26.26
CA PHE A 148 14.35 10.25 -27.12
C PHE A 148 14.96 11.54 -27.67
N LEU A 149 14.14 12.45 -28.20
CA LEU A 149 14.62 13.75 -28.71
C LEU A 149 15.32 14.57 -27.62
N LEU A 150 14.78 14.57 -26.39
CA LEU A 150 15.42 15.23 -25.24
C LEU A 150 16.76 14.59 -24.87
N ALA A 151 16.88 13.27 -24.94
CA ALA A 151 18.16 12.59 -24.70
C ALA A 151 19.20 12.98 -25.76
N VAL A 152 18.83 12.98 -27.05
CA VAL A 152 19.70 13.43 -28.15
C VAL A 152 20.17 14.87 -27.94
N LEU A 153 19.25 15.79 -27.64
CA LEU A 153 19.61 17.21 -27.45
C LEU A 153 20.49 17.44 -26.22
N ARG A 154 20.40 16.58 -25.20
CA ARG A 154 21.19 16.67 -23.96
C ARG A 154 22.58 16.06 -24.08
N ASP A 155 22.82 15.20 -25.07
CA ASP A 155 24.10 14.56 -25.32
C ASP A 155 25.21 15.58 -25.57
N LYS A 156 26.42 15.26 -25.09
CA LYS A 156 27.57 16.17 -25.15
C LYS A 156 28.12 16.33 -26.57
N GLU A 157 28.16 15.27 -27.36
CA GLU A 157 28.65 15.32 -28.74
C GLU A 157 27.66 16.00 -29.67
N PHE A 158 26.36 15.78 -29.46
CA PHE A 158 25.33 16.56 -30.16
C PHE A 158 25.51 18.06 -29.90
N LYS A 159 25.70 18.47 -28.63
CA LYS A 159 25.96 19.88 -28.27
C LYS A 159 27.25 20.44 -28.84
N ALA A 160 28.27 19.60 -29.03
CA ALA A 160 29.53 19.97 -29.66
C ALA A 160 29.43 20.09 -31.18
N GLY A 161 28.38 19.54 -31.80
CA GLY A 161 28.20 19.49 -33.25
C GLY A 161 29.11 18.47 -33.95
N ASP A 162 29.77 17.59 -33.19
CA ASP A 162 30.63 16.53 -33.71
C ASP A 162 29.81 15.24 -33.84
N ILE A 163 29.06 15.13 -34.94
CA ILE A 163 28.11 14.03 -35.17
C ILE A 163 28.34 13.35 -36.51
N SER A 164 27.99 12.06 -36.57
CA SER A 164 27.98 11.25 -37.78
C SER A 164 26.62 10.58 -37.98
N THR A 165 26.38 9.96 -39.14
CA THR A 165 25.15 9.18 -39.37
C THR A 165 25.01 7.96 -38.46
N ARG A 166 26.08 7.54 -37.77
CA ARG A 166 26.07 6.43 -36.80
C ARG A 166 25.85 6.87 -35.36
N PHE A 167 25.71 8.18 -35.11
CA PHE A 167 25.63 8.77 -33.76
C PHE A 167 24.64 8.07 -32.82
N ILE A 168 23.47 7.67 -33.35
CA ILE A 168 22.42 6.97 -32.58
C ILE A 168 22.76 5.49 -32.38
N GLU A 169 23.25 4.80 -33.42
CA GLU A 169 23.65 3.37 -33.35
C GLU A 169 24.78 3.14 -32.32
N GLU A 170 25.66 4.11 -32.18
CA GLU A 170 26.80 4.08 -31.24
C GLU A 170 26.40 4.39 -29.79
N ARG A 171 25.14 4.76 -29.53
CA ARG A 171 24.61 5.19 -28.22
C ARG A 171 23.25 4.55 -27.89
N PRO A 172 23.21 3.25 -27.58
CA PRO A 172 21.97 2.57 -27.22
C PRO A 172 21.30 3.14 -25.95
N ASP A 173 22.06 3.82 -25.09
CA ASP A 173 21.58 4.51 -23.89
C ASP A 173 20.61 5.67 -24.20
N LEU A 174 20.65 6.24 -25.42
CA LEU A 174 19.67 7.24 -25.86
C LEU A 174 18.25 6.65 -26.02
N LEU A 175 18.11 5.32 -26.05
CA LEU A 175 16.83 4.61 -26.15
C LEU A 175 16.26 4.25 -24.77
N GLU A 176 17.06 4.28 -23.71
CA GLU A 176 16.66 3.93 -22.33
C GLU A 176 16.06 5.15 -21.59
N VAL A 177 15.18 5.92 -22.23
CA VAL A 177 14.63 7.14 -21.62
C VAL A 177 13.33 6.84 -20.89
N SER A 178 13.34 7.02 -19.57
CA SER A 178 12.17 6.86 -18.71
C SER A 178 11.01 7.79 -19.11
N GLN A 179 9.81 7.24 -19.29
CA GLN A 179 8.59 8.05 -19.44
C GLN A 179 8.34 8.91 -18.19
N SER A 180 7.91 10.16 -18.39
CA SER A 180 7.45 11.06 -17.32
C SER A 180 6.38 10.37 -16.48
N SER A 181 6.56 10.26 -15.17
CA SER A 181 5.61 9.60 -14.28
C SER A 181 4.22 10.25 -14.36
N GLU A 182 3.23 9.52 -14.88
CA GLU A 182 1.80 9.91 -14.97
C GLU A 182 1.11 9.94 -13.58
N ARG A 183 1.73 10.56 -12.57
CA ARG A 183 1.24 10.55 -11.18
C ARG A 183 -0.17 11.12 -11.07
N SER A 184 -0.43 12.27 -11.72
CA SER A 184 -1.74 12.91 -11.70
C SER A 184 -2.81 12.05 -12.36
N THR A 185 -2.52 11.46 -13.52
CA THR A 185 -3.50 10.65 -14.26
C THR A 185 -3.87 9.40 -13.46
N ARG A 186 -2.89 8.73 -12.84
CA ARG A 186 -3.12 7.56 -11.98
C ARG A 186 -3.99 7.87 -10.76
N MET A 187 -3.76 9.00 -10.10
CA MET A 187 -4.60 9.48 -9.00
C MET A 187 -6.05 9.76 -9.43
N LEU A 188 -6.22 10.43 -10.58
CA LEU A 188 -7.55 10.71 -11.14
C LEU A 188 -8.28 9.40 -11.52
N THR A 189 -7.56 8.37 -11.96
CA THR A 189 -8.13 7.04 -12.20
C THR A 189 -8.69 6.43 -10.91
N PHE A 190 -7.99 6.56 -9.78
CA PHE A 190 -8.49 6.08 -8.49
C PHE A 190 -9.74 6.85 -8.06
N LEU A 191 -9.71 8.19 -8.10
CA LEU A 191 -10.87 9.02 -7.75
C LEU A 191 -12.07 8.69 -8.65
N GLY A 192 -11.86 8.51 -9.95
CA GLY A 192 -12.92 8.10 -10.87
C GLY A 192 -13.46 6.71 -10.55
N HIS A 193 -12.59 5.75 -10.20
CA HIS A 193 -12.97 4.41 -9.79
C HIS A 193 -13.88 4.43 -8.56
N VAL A 194 -13.52 5.17 -7.52
CA VAL A 194 -14.33 5.27 -6.29
C VAL A 194 -15.65 6.00 -6.57
N SER A 195 -15.62 7.07 -7.37
CA SER A 195 -16.80 7.88 -7.70
C SER A 195 -17.86 7.09 -8.48
N ILE A 196 -17.42 6.23 -9.41
CA ILE A 196 -18.30 5.38 -10.23
C ILE A 196 -18.78 4.18 -9.42
N ASN A 197 -17.85 3.42 -8.82
CA ASN A 197 -18.16 2.10 -8.29
C ASN A 197 -18.67 2.11 -6.85
N ARG A 198 -18.49 3.23 -6.13
CA ARG A 198 -19.02 3.46 -4.78
C ARG A 198 -18.87 2.24 -3.86
N PRO A 199 -17.63 1.74 -3.65
CA PRO A 199 -17.40 0.49 -2.91
C PRO A 199 -17.92 0.53 -1.46
N HIS A 200 -18.15 1.73 -0.93
CA HIS A 200 -18.61 1.99 0.43
C HIS A 200 -19.98 2.67 0.50
N GLY A 201 -20.76 2.62 -0.59
CA GLY A 201 -22.09 3.22 -0.67
C GLY A 201 -22.07 4.73 -0.92
N GLU A 202 -23.19 5.39 -0.60
CA GLU A 202 -23.34 6.83 -0.82
C GLU A 202 -22.47 7.66 0.13
N PRO A 203 -21.87 8.77 -0.35
CA PRO A 203 -21.09 9.67 0.49
C PRO A 203 -21.95 10.22 1.65
N PRO A 204 -21.50 10.09 2.91
CA PRO A 204 -22.26 10.58 4.06
C PRO A 204 -22.18 12.11 4.16
N LYS A 205 -23.24 12.75 4.67
CA LYS A 205 -23.21 14.19 5.00
C LYS A 205 -22.53 14.38 6.35
N ILE A 206 -21.23 14.65 6.35
CA ILE A 206 -20.44 14.77 7.58
C ILE A 206 -19.57 16.03 7.56
N VAL A 207 -19.22 16.48 8.77
CA VAL A 207 -18.30 17.60 8.98
C VAL A 207 -16.87 17.08 8.80
N ARG A 208 -16.02 17.81 8.06
CA ARG A 208 -14.62 17.44 7.84
C ARG A 208 -13.88 17.34 9.18
N PRO A 209 -13.24 16.20 9.53
CA PRO A 209 -12.64 16.01 10.85
C PRO A 209 -11.67 17.11 11.27
N ALA A 210 -10.78 17.56 10.36
CA ALA A 210 -9.79 18.60 10.66
C ALA A 210 -10.39 19.90 11.22
N THR A 211 -11.65 20.23 10.88
CA THR A 211 -12.34 21.44 11.41
C THR A 211 -12.76 21.30 12.89
N LYS A 212 -12.67 20.10 13.45
CA LYS A 212 -12.96 19.79 14.86
C LYS A 212 -11.72 19.78 15.73
N LEU A 213 -10.53 19.92 15.16
CA LEU A 213 -9.29 20.02 15.93
C LEU A 213 -9.27 21.33 16.73
N PRO A 214 -8.75 21.31 17.97
CA PRO A 214 -8.55 22.53 18.74
C PRO A 214 -7.51 23.43 18.07
N ALA A 215 -7.63 24.75 18.25
CA ALA A 215 -6.65 25.69 17.73
C ALA A 215 -5.26 25.42 18.34
N LEU A 216 -4.22 25.43 17.50
CA LEU A 216 -2.83 25.37 17.92
C LEU A 216 -2.08 26.60 17.44
N ASP A 217 -1.14 27.05 18.25
CA ASP A 217 -0.07 27.93 17.80
C ASP A 217 0.99 27.08 17.08
N ALA A 218 1.03 27.19 15.75
CA ALA A 218 1.96 26.44 14.92
C ALA A 218 3.43 26.83 15.16
N GLU A 219 3.68 28.06 15.63
CA GLU A 219 5.03 28.60 15.88
C GLU A 219 5.57 28.24 17.27
N ALA A 220 4.69 27.83 18.19
CA ALA A 220 5.11 27.42 19.53
C ALA A 220 6.02 26.18 19.43
N ALA A 221 7.05 26.10 20.28
CA ALA A 221 7.86 24.89 20.39
C ALA A 221 7.01 23.72 20.90
N VAL A 222 7.27 22.51 20.41
CA VAL A 222 6.67 21.28 20.97
C VAL A 222 7.27 21.06 22.36
N PRO A 223 6.46 20.87 23.42
CA PRO A 223 6.98 20.61 24.76
C PRO A 223 7.78 19.31 24.81
N ASP A 224 8.83 19.26 25.63
CA ASP A 224 9.54 18.00 25.91
C ASP A 224 8.59 17.00 26.58
N GLY A 225 8.67 15.74 26.16
CA GLY A 225 7.86 14.64 26.68
C GLY A 225 8.69 13.43 27.09
N ALA A 226 8.04 12.29 27.25
CA ALA A 226 8.69 11.05 27.69
C ALA A 226 9.84 10.60 26.77
N LEU A 227 9.81 10.94 25.48
CA LEU A 227 10.86 10.56 24.53
C LEU A 227 12.18 11.25 24.81
N GLN A 228 12.15 12.55 25.14
CA GLN A 228 13.35 13.30 25.51
C GLN A 228 13.99 12.67 26.74
N ARG A 229 13.17 12.28 27.73
CA ARG A 229 13.66 11.59 28.92
C ARG A 229 14.27 10.23 28.57
N LEU A 230 13.59 9.40 27.81
CA LEU A 230 14.09 8.10 27.36
C LEU A 230 15.45 8.22 26.66
N ARG A 231 15.58 9.19 25.73
CA ARG A 231 16.85 9.45 25.02
C ARG A 231 17.97 9.95 25.93
N ALA A 232 17.62 10.71 26.98
CA ALA A 232 18.60 11.27 27.89
C ALA A 232 19.20 10.24 28.87
N VAL A 233 18.38 9.30 29.37
CA VAL A 233 18.81 8.35 30.42
C VAL A 233 18.93 6.90 29.95
N GLY A 234 18.41 6.59 28.77
CA GLY A 234 18.35 5.24 28.21
C GLY A 234 17.23 4.36 28.81
N PRO A 235 16.92 3.21 28.17
CA PRO A 235 15.78 2.36 28.52
C PRO A 235 15.74 1.89 29.97
N ALA A 236 16.88 1.42 30.50
CA ALA A 236 16.95 0.86 31.85
C ALA A 236 16.66 1.89 32.94
N GLN A 237 17.32 3.06 32.89
CA GLN A 237 17.09 4.12 33.87
C GLN A 237 15.69 4.73 33.69
N PHE A 238 15.20 4.86 32.46
CA PHE A 238 13.83 5.33 32.20
C PHE A 238 12.79 4.42 32.87
N CYS A 239 12.94 3.11 32.76
CA CYS A 239 12.03 2.15 33.39
C CYS A 239 12.19 2.11 34.91
N ALA A 240 13.39 2.32 35.44
CA ALA A 240 13.61 2.48 36.89
C ALA A 240 12.96 3.76 37.44
N ASP A 241 13.03 4.87 36.70
CA ASP A 241 12.35 6.13 37.06
C ASP A 241 10.83 5.93 37.05
N LEU A 242 10.30 5.26 36.01
CA LEU A 242 8.88 4.89 35.91
C LEU A 242 8.43 4.00 37.09
N ARG A 243 9.26 3.03 37.48
CA ARG A 243 9.00 2.15 38.64
C ARG A 243 8.89 2.93 39.96
N ALA A 244 9.68 3.98 40.11
CA ALA A 244 9.77 4.77 41.32
C ALA A 244 8.67 5.85 41.43
N GLN A 245 8.01 6.20 40.33
CA GLN A 245 7.02 7.27 40.32
C GLN A 245 5.70 6.85 41.00
N THR A 246 5.01 7.81 41.61
CA THR A 246 3.68 7.59 42.20
C THR A 246 2.54 7.84 41.20
N ALA A 247 2.71 8.79 40.29
CA ALA A 247 1.73 9.09 39.23
C ALA A 247 1.49 7.86 38.34
N LEU A 248 0.25 7.67 37.88
CA LEU A 248 -0.05 6.59 36.92
C LEU A 248 0.34 7.04 35.51
N ALA A 249 1.28 6.32 34.87
CA ALA A 249 1.61 6.58 33.47
C ALA A 249 0.51 6.04 32.54
N VAL A 250 0.35 6.70 31.39
CA VAL A 250 -0.72 6.40 30.44
C VAL A 250 -0.15 6.22 29.04
N THR A 251 -0.53 5.11 28.39
CA THR A 251 -0.31 4.87 26.97
C THR A 251 -1.63 5.01 26.22
N GLU A 252 -1.63 5.82 25.16
CA GLU A 252 -2.81 5.99 24.30
C GLU A 252 -2.77 4.98 23.14
N THR A 253 -3.88 4.28 22.90
CA THR A 253 -3.97 3.22 21.87
C THR A 253 -4.78 3.62 20.64
N THR A 254 -5.24 4.88 20.55
CA THR A 254 -6.14 5.36 19.50
C THR A 254 -5.58 5.14 18.09
N PHE A 255 -4.25 5.25 17.91
CA PHE A 255 -3.57 5.05 16.62
C PHE A 255 -3.34 3.58 16.23
N ARG A 256 -3.61 2.61 17.12
CA ARG A 256 -3.37 1.18 16.85
C ARG A 256 -4.52 0.29 17.30
N ASP A 257 -4.63 -0.01 18.58
CA ASP A 257 -5.54 -1.06 19.05
C ASP A 257 -7.01 -0.67 19.04
N ALA A 258 -7.31 0.60 19.28
CA ALA A 258 -8.68 1.09 19.34
C ALA A 258 -9.40 0.88 18.01
N HIS A 259 -8.81 1.37 16.91
CA HIS A 259 -9.39 1.19 15.58
C HIS A 259 -9.20 -0.23 15.03
N GLN A 260 -8.20 -0.98 15.48
CA GLN A 260 -8.11 -2.41 15.22
C GLN A 260 -9.33 -3.16 15.77
N SER A 261 -9.84 -2.72 16.93
CA SER A 261 -10.97 -3.36 17.62
C SER A 261 -12.34 -2.87 17.16
N LEU A 262 -12.46 -1.61 16.74
CA LEU A 262 -13.74 -0.99 16.40
C LEU A 262 -13.98 -0.89 14.88
N LEU A 263 -12.92 -0.64 14.11
CA LEU A 263 -12.99 -0.20 12.70
C LEU A 263 -12.18 -1.12 11.77
N ALA A 264 -12.00 -2.39 12.14
CA ALA A 264 -11.23 -3.37 11.37
C ALA A 264 -9.84 -2.85 10.94
N THR A 265 -9.19 -2.06 11.79
CA THR A 265 -7.85 -1.47 11.56
C THR A 265 -7.79 -0.48 10.37
N ARG A 266 -8.90 0.12 9.95
CA ARG A 266 -8.99 0.91 8.72
C ARG A 266 -8.58 2.38 8.85
N VAL A 267 -8.27 2.88 10.05
CA VAL A 267 -7.84 4.29 10.20
C VAL A 267 -6.54 4.52 9.43
N ARG A 268 -6.57 5.54 8.59
CA ARG A 268 -5.53 5.84 7.59
C ARG A 268 -4.44 6.73 8.17
N THR A 269 -3.28 6.69 7.52
CA THR A 269 -2.15 7.57 7.84
C THR A 269 -2.57 9.04 7.79
N PHE A 270 -3.43 9.41 6.84
CA PHE A 270 -3.92 10.77 6.67
C PHE A 270 -4.55 11.33 7.96
N ASP A 271 -5.52 10.63 8.54
CA ASP A 271 -6.23 11.11 9.74
C ASP A 271 -5.30 11.14 10.95
N MET A 272 -4.46 10.11 11.13
CA MET A 272 -3.48 10.08 12.22
C MET A 272 -2.52 11.28 12.17
N LEU A 273 -2.07 11.68 10.97
CA LEU A 273 -1.15 12.81 10.80
C LEU A 273 -1.80 14.17 11.03
N GLN A 274 -3.12 14.31 10.79
CA GLN A 274 -3.83 15.57 11.08
C GLN A 274 -3.85 15.86 12.59
N VAL A 275 -4.04 14.84 13.43
CA VAL A 275 -4.15 15.01 14.88
C VAL A 275 -2.84 14.83 15.64
N ALA A 276 -1.83 14.16 15.06
CA ALA A 276 -0.55 13.90 15.70
C ALA A 276 0.15 15.15 16.30
N PRO A 277 0.23 16.31 15.60
CA PRO A 277 0.80 17.52 16.19
C PRO A 277 0.01 18.05 17.39
N HIS A 278 -1.30 17.79 17.45
CA HIS A 278 -2.16 18.16 18.59
C HIS A 278 -1.88 17.25 19.78
N VAL A 279 -1.81 15.93 19.59
CA VAL A 279 -1.42 14.98 20.64
C VAL A 279 -0.06 15.38 21.22
N SER A 280 0.93 15.60 20.36
CA SER A 280 2.30 16.00 20.74
C SER A 280 2.34 17.24 21.66
N ARG A 281 1.41 18.19 21.50
CA ARG A 281 1.39 19.44 22.28
C ARG A 281 0.46 19.40 23.49
N LEU A 282 -0.67 18.71 23.37
CA LEU A 282 -1.74 18.70 24.38
C LEU A 282 -1.53 17.61 25.43
N THR A 283 -0.84 16.52 25.09
CA THR A 283 -0.62 15.37 25.99
C THR A 283 0.86 14.95 26.08
N PRO A 284 1.83 15.86 26.30
CA PRO A 284 3.25 15.51 26.37
C PRO A 284 3.61 14.59 27.56
N GLN A 285 2.69 14.42 28.54
CA GLN A 285 2.84 13.52 29.70
C GLN A 285 2.58 12.04 29.37
N LEU A 286 2.10 11.71 28.17
CA LEU A 286 1.90 10.32 27.75
C LEU A 286 3.21 9.53 27.88
N LEU A 287 3.12 8.32 28.45
CA LEU A 287 4.22 7.35 28.45
C LEU A 287 4.58 6.98 27.02
N SER A 288 3.57 6.67 26.21
CA SER A 288 3.72 6.37 24.79
C SER A 288 2.40 6.56 24.04
N MET A 289 2.50 6.67 22.72
CA MET A 289 1.40 6.47 21.79
C MET A 289 1.62 5.12 21.10
N GLU A 290 0.72 4.17 21.31
CA GLU A 290 0.74 2.92 20.57
C GLU A 290 0.17 3.15 19.17
N ALA A 291 1.06 3.13 18.17
CA ALA A 291 0.73 3.56 16.80
C ALA A 291 1.14 2.56 15.71
N TRP A 292 1.71 1.41 16.08
CA TRP A 292 2.28 0.47 15.12
C TRP A 292 2.26 -0.98 15.58
N GLY A 293 2.55 -1.91 14.66
CA GLY A 293 2.44 -3.35 14.93
C GLY A 293 1.00 -3.84 15.00
N GLY A 294 0.80 -5.03 15.56
CA GLY A 294 -0.49 -5.72 15.47
C GLY A 294 -0.93 -5.90 14.01
N ALA A 295 -2.21 -5.68 13.71
CA ALA A 295 -2.74 -5.84 12.34
C ALA A 295 -2.44 -4.64 11.42
N THR A 296 -1.93 -3.52 11.95
CA THR A 296 -1.76 -2.29 11.17
C THR A 296 -0.82 -2.45 9.98
N TYR A 297 0.18 -3.32 10.09
CA TYR A 297 1.18 -3.53 9.04
C TYR A 297 0.57 -4.22 7.80
N ASP A 298 -0.09 -5.38 7.99
CA ASP A 298 -0.78 -6.10 6.91
C ASP A 298 -1.89 -5.24 6.31
N VAL A 299 -2.71 -4.61 7.16
CA VAL A 299 -3.87 -3.84 6.72
C VAL A 299 -3.47 -2.60 5.93
N ALA A 300 -2.38 -1.93 6.31
CA ALA A 300 -1.84 -0.81 5.55
C ALA A 300 -1.51 -1.23 4.10
N LEU A 301 -0.77 -2.32 3.93
CA LEU A 301 -0.39 -2.83 2.62
C LEU A 301 -1.62 -3.32 1.83
N ARG A 302 -2.39 -4.24 2.43
CA ARG A 302 -3.44 -5.01 1.75
C ARG A 302 -4.69 -4.19 1.44
N PHE A 303 -5.17 -3.43 2.40
CA PHE A 303 -6.50 -2.81 2.31
C PHE A 303 -6.44 -1.31 2.10
N LEU A 304 -5.44 -0.63 2.68
CA LEU A 304 -5.30 0.82 2.55
C LEU A 304 -4.44 1.20 1.35
N SER A 305 -3.58 0.29 0.87
CA SER A 305 -2.53 0.54 -0.11
C SER A 305 -1.61 1.68 0.32
N GLU A 306 -1.18 1.65 1.59
CA GLU A 306 -0.26 2.60 2.21
C GLU A 306 0.99 1.86 2.72
N ASP A 307 2.16 2.47 2.61
CA ASP A 307 3.38 1.90 3.18
C ASP A 307 3.41 2.09 4.71
N PRO A 308 3.38 1.00 5.51
CA PRO A 308 3.41 1.11 6.98
C PRO A 308 4.69 1.77 7.50
N TRP A 309 5.82 1.66 6.80
CA TRP A 309 7.07 2.32 7.20
C TRP A 309 7.01 3.83 7.03
N LEU A 310 6.36 4.29 5.96
CA LEU A 310 6.16 5.72 5.72
C LEU A 310 5.20 6.31 6.75
N ARG A 311 4.16 5.55 7.15
CA ARG A 311 3.30 5.91 8.28
C ARG A 311 4.12 6.13 9.55
N LEU A 312 4.98 5.17 9.91
CA LEU A 312 5.83 5.27 11.12
C LEU A 312 6.75 6.50 11.05
N ALA A 313 7.46 6.69 9.94
CA ALA A 313 8.38 7.81 9.77
C ALA A 313 7.68 9.17 9.90
N ARG A 314 6.52 9.35 9.23
CA ARG A 314 5.74 10.59 9.29
C ARG A 314 5.14 10.83 10.67
N LEU A 315 4.67 9.78 11.35
CA LEU A 315 4.19 9.89 12.74
C LEU A 315 5.31 10.27 13.70
N ARG A 316 6.54 9.78 13.46
CA ARG A 316 7.70 10.15 14.27
C ARG A 316 8.07 11.62 14.10
N GLU A 317 8.01 12.13 12.87
CA GLU A 317 8.19 13.55 12.59
C GLU A 317 7.11 14.41 13.25
N ALA A 318 5.84 13.98 13.18
CA ALA A 318 4.70 14.71 13.73
C ALA A 318 4.59 14.67 15.27
N MET A 319 5.18 13.65 15.93
CA MET A 319 5.19 13.49 17.40
C MET A 319 6.62 13.37 17.94
N PRO A 320 7.46 14.40 17.86
CA PRO A 320 8.89 14.30 18.16
C PRO A 320 9.23 14.15 19.65
N ASN A 321 8.24 14.11 20.55
CA ASN A 321 8.39 14.15 22.00
C ASN A 321 7.72 12.99 22.76
N ILE A 322 6.88 12.20 22.09
CA ILE A 322 6.18 11.06 22.70
C ILE A 322 6.78 9.76 22.14
N PRO A 323 7.14 8.77 22.98
CA PRO A 323 7.58 7.46 22.52
C PRO A 323 6.51 6.78 21.65
N ILE A 324 6.89 6.24 20.49
CA ILE A 324 5.99 5.36 19.74
C ILE A 324 6.14 3.93 20.25
N GLN A 325 5.03 3.34 20.67
CA GLN A 325 4.95 1.95 21.06
C GLN A 325 4.40 1.10 19.92
N MET A 326 4.90 -0.13 19.80
CA MET A 326 4.35 -1.14 18.91
C MET A 326 4.08 -2.47 19.61
N LEU A 327 3.09 -3.20 19.10
CA LEU A 327 2.86 -4.59 19.46
C LEU A 327 3.63 -5.53 18.49
N LEU A 328 4.54 -6.33 19.03
CA LEU A 328 5.40 -7.25 18.27
C LEU A 328 5.20 -8.69 18.74
N ARG A 329 4.95 -9.61 17.80
CA ARG A 329 4.76 -11.02 18.10
C ARG A 329 6.06 -11.79 17.93
N GLY A 330 6.76 -12.09 19.03
CA GLY A 330 7.95 -12.95 19.11
C GLY A 330 8.72 -13.21 17.81
N ARG A 331 8.92 -14.49 17.49
CA ARG A 331 9.62 -14.96 16.28
C ARG A 331 8.95 -14.56 14.96
N ASN A 332 7.65 -14.26 14.98
CA ASN A 332 6.88 -13.98 13.77
C ASN A 332 6.88 -12.48 13.44
N THR A 333 7.44 -11.63 14.31
CA THR A 333 7.41 -10.17 14.24
C THR A 333 5.99 -9.62 14.07
N VAL A 334 5.63 -9.20 12.86
CA VAL A 334 4.27 -8.77 12.47
C VAL A 334 3.62 -9.76 11.49
N GLY A 335 4.39 -10.66 10.86
CA GLY A 335 3.92 -11.64 9.88
C GLY A 335 3.22 -12.84 10.53
N TYR A 336 2.73 -13.80 9.74
CA TYR A 336 1.88 -14.92 10.23
C TYR A 336 2.62 -16.20 10.60
N THR A 337 3.80 -16.47 10.02
CA THR A 337 4.60 -17.68 10.25
C THR A 337 5.90 -17.37 10.99
N PRO A 338 6.57 -18.36 11.61
CA PRO A 338 7.90 -18.18 12.16
C PRO A 338 8.93 -17.87 11.08
N TYR A 339 9.86 -16.95 11.39
CA TYR A 339 10.98 -16.59 10.51
C TYR A 339 12.32 -16.83 11.23
N PRO A 340 13.42 -16.97 10.48
CA PRO A 340 14.76 -16.99 11.06
C PRO A 340 15.03 -15.72 11.89
N ASP A 341 15.79 -15.85 12.98
CA ASP A 341 16.09 -14.75 13.91
C ASP A 341 16.69 -13.50 13.21
N ALA A 342 17.39 -13.69 12.09
CA ALA A 342 17.93 -12.60 11.28
C ALA A 342 16.84 -11.63 10.77
N VAL A 343 15.64 -12.14 10.46
CA VAL A 343 14.49 -11.30 10.05
C VAL A 343 14.01 -10.47 11.23
N ALA A 344 13.88 -11.08 12.42
CA ALA A 344 13.47 -10.37 13.63
C ALA A 344 14.47 -9.27 14.00
N ARG A 345 15.77 -9.57 13.97
CA ARG A 345 16.83 -8.56 14.20
C ARG A 345 16.77 -7.41 13.20
N ALA A 346 16.69 -7.72 11.91
CA ALA A 346 16.61 -6.70 10.86
C ALA A 346 15.35 -5.83 10.99
N PHE A 347 14.21 -6.44 11.28
CA PHE A 347 12.95 -5.74 11.48
C PHE A 347 13.00 -4.79 12.67
N VAL A 348 13.45 -5.28 13.83
CA VAL A 348 13.53 -4.48 15.07
C VAL A 348 14.52 -3.33 14.91
N ALA A 349 15.70 -3.58 14.33
CA ALA A 349 16.69 -2.54 14.10
C ALA A 349 16.17 -1.44 13.15
N GLU A 350 15.48 -1.82 12.07
CA GLU A 350 14.86 -0.85 11.15
C GLU A 350 13.71 -0.09 11.81
N ALA A 351 12.85 -0.77 12.57
CA ALA A 351 11.74 -0.15 13.30
C ALA A 351 12.23 0.85 14.36
N ALA A 352 13.24 0.48 15.14
CA ALA A 352 13.83 1.33 16.17
C ALA A 352 14.47 2.58 15.56
N SER A 353 15.26 2.41 14.48
CA SER A 353 15.88 3.54 13.79
C SER A 353 14.88 4.44 13.04
N THR A 354 13.75 3.89 12.60
CA THR A 354 12.69 4.67 11.95
C THR A 354 11.85 5.48 12.96
N GLY A 355 11.60 4.93 14.15
CA GLY A 355 10.96 5.70 15.23
C GLY A 355 10.19 4.93 16.29
N VAL A 356 10.24 3.60 16.33
CA VAL A 356 9.66 2.82 17.45
C VAL A 356 10.59 2.88 18.66
N ASP A 357 10.04 3.23 19.81
CA ASP A 357 10.79 3.41 21.06
C ASP A 357 10.46 2.33 22.10
N ILE A 358 9.25 1.74 22.04
CA ILE A 358 8.79 0.68 22.95
C ILE A 358 8.26 -0.50 22.14
N PHE A 359 8.82 -1.68 22.36
CA PHE A 359 8.40 -2.92 21.73
C PHE A 359 7.73 -3.82 22.78
N ARG A 360 6.40 -3.93 22.69
CA ARG A 360 5.63 -4.90 23.47
C ARG A 360 5.72 -6.26 22.80
N VAL A 361 6.61 -7.11 23.30
CA VAL A 361 6.85 -8.45 22.77
C VAL A 361 5.94 -9.46 23.46
N PHE A 362 5.11 -10.14 22.69
CA PHE A 362 4.23 -11.20 23.18
C PHE A 362 4.34 -12.47 22.33
N ASP A 363 3.89 -13.59 22.88
CA ASP A 363 3.65 -14.83 22.15
C ASP A 363 2.18 -15.25 22.29
N ALA A 364 1.63 -15.92 21.26
CA ALA A 364 0.22 -16.27 21.22
C ALA A 364 -0.19 -17.38 22.19
N LEU A 365 0.78 -18.15 22.68
CA LEU A 365 0.62 -19.22 23.66
C LEU A 365 1.39 -18.91 24.96
N ASN A 366 1.90 -17.68 25.13
CA ASN A 366 2.85 -17.33 26.21
C ASN A 366 4.13 -18.19 26.22
N ASP A 367 4.52 -18.74 25.07
CA ASP A 367 5.75 -19.50 24.91
C ASP A 367 6.96 -18.53 24.90
N PHE A 368 7.73 -18.56 25.99
CA PHE A 368 8.90 -17.71 26.17
C PHE A 368 9.96 -17.91 25.09
N ASP A 369 10.16 -19.14 24.62
CA ASP A 369 11.20 -19.44 23.63
C ASP A 369 10.87 -18.82 22.27
N GLN A 370 9.58 -18.56 22.00
CA GLN A 370 9.15 -17.81 20.82
C GLN A 370 9.30 -16.29 20.99
N MET A 371 9.26 -15.78 22.22
CA MET A 371 9.47 -14.35 22.49
C MET A 371 10.95 -13.96 22.47
N ARG A 372 11.83 -14.89 22.88
CA ARG A 372 13.26 -14.62 23.11
C ARG A 372 13.98 -13.93 21.94
N PRO A 373 13.85 -14.36 20.66
CA PRO A 373 14.57 -13.73 19.55
C PRO A 373 14.23 -12.24 19.37
N ALA A 374 12.96 -11.87 19.56
CA ALA A 374 12.53 -10.48 19.45
C ALA A 374 12.95 -9.66 20.67
N ILE A 375 12.91 -10.22 21.88
CA ILE A 375 13.42 -9.56 23.09
C ILE A 375 14.91 -9.25 22.92
N ASP A 376 15.71 -10.25 22.55
CA ASP A 376 17.15 -10.08 22.35
C ASP A 376 17.43 -9.01 21.27
N ALA A 377 16.71 -9.05 20.14
CA ALA A 377 16.83 -8.04 19.09
C ALA A 377 16.52 -6.61 19.56
N VAL A 378 15.53 -6.42 20.44
CA VAL A 378 15.21 -5.09 20.99
C VAL A 378 16.30 -4.64 21.95
N LEU A 379 16.78 -5.52 22.83
CA LEU A 379 17.88 -5.22 23.75
C LEU A 379 19.17 -4.86 23.00
N GLU A 380 19.47 -5.54 21.91
CA GLU A 380 20.61 -5.27 21.01
C GLU A 380 20.60 -3.84 20.45
N THR A 381 19.43 -3.18 20.35
CA THR A 381 19.36 -1.78 19.88
C THR A 381 20.00 -0.79 20.85
N GLY A 382 20.01 -1.10 22.16
CA GLY A 382 20.48 -0.21 23.22
C GLY A 382 19.67 1.08 23.44
N THR A 383 18.70 1.38 22.58
CA THR A 383 17.93 2.64 22.61
C THR A 383 16.45 2.43 22.89
N ALA A 384 15.91 1.26 22.58
CA ALA A 384 14.48 0.95 22.71
C ALA A 384 14.16 0.11 23.96
N ILE A 385 12.92 0.24 24.45
CA ILE A 385 12.40 -0.51 25.58
C ILE A 385 11.83 -1.84 25.09
N ALA A 386 12.45 -2.96 25.48
CA ALA A 386 11.82 -4.28 25.48
C ALA A 386 10.79 -4.40 26.62
N GLU A 387 9.52 -4.52 26.27
CA GLU A 387 8.41 -4.79 27.20
C GLU A 387 7.89 -6.22 26.97
N GLY A 388 8.12 -7.12 27.92
CA GLY A 388 7.71 -8.53 27.81
C GLY A 388 6.29 -8.76 28.29
N ALA A 389 5.42 -9.33 27.45
CA ALA A 389 4.00 -9.47 27.75
C ALA A 389 3.58 -10.84 28.30
N LEU A 390 2.77 -10.81 29.34
CA LEU A 390 2.00 -11.91 29.91
C LEU A 390 0.58 -11.83 29.34
N CYS A 391 0.21 -12.65 28.36
CA CYS A 391 -1.16 -12.68 27.88
C CYS A 391 -2.06 -13.32 28.93
N TYR A 392 -3.05 -12.57 29.43
CA TYR A 392 -3.95 -13.01 30.50
C TYR A 392 -5.15 -13.77 29.92
N THR A 393 -5.50 -14.91 30.53
CA THR A 393 -6.64 -15.75 30.14
C THR A 393 -7.15 -16.52 31.36
N GLY A 394 -8.34 -17.09 31.29
CA GLY A 394 -8.92 -17.80 32.43
C GLY A 394 -9.38 -16.86 33.53
N ASN A 395 -9.57 -17.42 34.72
CA ASN A 395 -10.09 -16.69 35.86
C ASN A 395 -9.21 -16.94 37.09
N LEU A 396 -8.23 -16.05 37.30
CA LEU A 396 -7.31 -16.12 38.45
C LEU A 396 -8.04 -16.07 39.81
N SER A 397 -9.26 -15.54 39.87
CA SER A 397 -10.08 -15.51 41.09
C SER A 397 -10.87 -16.79 41.33
N ASP A 398 -10.86 -17.74 40.40
CA ASP A 398 -11.54 -19.03 40.55
C ASP A 398 -10.67 -20.01 41.37
N PRO A 399 -11.15 -20.53 42.51
CA PRO A 399 -10.40 -21.54 43.27
C PRO A 399 -10.17 -22.85 42.49
N ASP A 400 -10.99 -23.11 41.46
CA ASP A 400 -10.88 -24.29 40.62
C ASP A 400 -9.96 -24.08 39.40
N GLU A 401 -9.43 -22.87 39.18
CA GLU A 401 -8.40 -22.65 38.17
C GLU A 401 -7.10 -23.36 38.55
N LYS A 402 -6.65 -24.29 37.69
CA LYS A 402 -5.43 -25.10 37.90
C LYS A 402 -4.34 -24.85 36.87
N LEU A 403 -4.66 -24.20 35.75
CA LEU A 403 -3.72 -23.98 34.66
C LEU A 403 -3.16 -22.57 34.69
N TYR A 404 -4.02 -21.56 34.63
CA TYR A 404 -3.62 -20.14 34.58
C TYR A 404 -3.60 -19.52 35.98
N THR A 405 -2.79 -20.12 36.87
CA THR A 405 -2.67 -19.73 38.28
C THR A 405 -1.76 -18.52 38.46
N LEU A 406 -1.68 -17.98 39.69
CA LEU A 406 -0.75 -16.91 40.00
C LEU A 406 0.71 -17.35 39.77
N ASP A 407 1.04 -18.57 40.19
CA ASP A 407 2.38 -19.14 40.03
C ASP A 407 2.77 -19.24 38.56
N TYR A 408 1.84 -19.65 37.68
CA TYR A 408 2.06 -19.66 36.23
C TYR A 408 2.50 -18.29 35.70
N TYR A 409 1.80 -17.21 36.10
CA TYR A 409 2.15 -15.86 35.66
C TYR A 409 3.48 -15.37 36.25
N LEU A 410 3.78 -15.72 37.51
CA LEU A 410 5.05 -15.35 38.16
C LEU A 410 6.25 -16.08 37.54
N GLU A 411 6.11 -17.36 37.19
CA GLU A 411 7.17 -18.12 36.52
C GLU A 411 7.49 -17.55 35.13
N LEU A 412 6.45 -17.19 34.36
CA LEU A 412 6.65 -16.55 33.06
C LEU A 412 7.30 -15.17 33.21
N ALA A 413 6.85 -14.36 34.18
CA ALA A 413 7.45 -13.07 34.49
C ALA A 413 8.93 -13.22 34.89
N GLU A 414 9.28 -14.25 35.68
CA GLU A 414 10.66 -14.53 36.06
C GLU A 414 11.55 -14.83 34.85
N LYS A 415 11.05 -15.62 33.88
CA LYS A 415 11.76 -15.88 32.62
C LYS A 415 12.01 -14.60 31.82
N LEU A 416 10.99 -13.76 31.68
CA LEU A 416 11.08 -12.47 30.98
C LEU A 416 12.07 -11.52 31.65
N VAL A 417 12.00 -11.37 32.97
CA VAL A 417 12.93 -10.50 33.73
C VAL A 417 14.36 -11.02 33.65
N LYS A 418 14.58 -12.35 33.73
CA LYS A 418 15.90 -12.96 33.53
C LYS A 418 16.46 -12.75 32.13
N ALA A 419 15.60 -12.65 31.11
CA ALA A 419 16.01 -12.27 29.76
C ALA A 419 16.38 -10.79 29.62
N GLY A 420 16.11 -9.96 30.62
CA GLY A 420 16.52 -8.56 30.65
C GLY A 420 15.48 -7.60 30.06
N VAL A 421 14.20 -7.97 29.98
CA VAL A 421 13.14 -7.01 29.61
C VAL A 421 13.17 -5.82 30.58
N HIS A 422 12.94 -4.62 30.06
CA HIS A 422 12.94 -3.41 30.89
C HIS A 422 11.60 -3.20 31.59
N MET A 423 10.52 -3.81 31.08
CA MET A 423 9.14 -3.66 31.56
C MET A 423 8.36 -4.96 31.36
N LEU A 424 7.41 -5.26 32.24
CA LEU A 424 6.44 -6.34 32.08
C LEU A 424 5.09 -5.77 31.65
N ALA A 425 4.46 -6.36 30.64
CA ALA A 425 3.07 -6.07 30.29
C ALA A 425 2.14 -7.17 30.78
N ILE A 426 1.00 -6.81 31.34
CA ILE A 426 -0.15 -7.71 31.47
C ILE A 426 -1.06 -7.43 30.28
N LYS A 427 -1.15 -8.36 29.33
CA LYS A 427 -1.99 -8.20 28.14
C LYS A 427 -3.29 -8.99 28.29
N ASP A 428 -4.33 -8.33 28.78
CA ASP A 428 -5.69 -8.87 28.84
C ASP A 428 -6.46 -8.56 27.54
N MET A 429 -6.16 -9.33 26.49
CA MET A 429 -6.67 -9.12 25.12
C MET A 429 -8.19 -9.29 24.95
N ALA A 430 -8.87 -9.91 25.92
CA ALA A 430 -10.31 -10.15 25.86
C ALA A 430 -11.11 -9.34 26.89
N GLY A 431 -10.45 -8.73 27.89
CA GLY A 431 -11.15 -8.03 28.96
C GLY A 431 -11.66 -8.98 30.05
N LEU A 432 -10.85 -9.98 30.42
CA LEU A 432 -11.17 -11.04 31.38
C LEU A 432 -10.67 -10.70 32.79
N LEU A 433 -9.67 -9.84 32.91
CA LEU A 433 -9.02 -9.53 34.18
C LEU A 433 -9.98 -8.72 35.05
N ARG A 434 -10.52 -9.36 36.08
CA ARG A 434 -11.45 -8.71 37.01
C ARG A 434 -10.70 -7.83 38.01
N PRO A 435 -11.34 -6.82 38.64
CA PRO A 435 -10.65 -5.90 39.54
C PRO A 435 -9.86 -6.58 40.69
N ALA A 436 -10.45 -7.60 41.33
CA ALA A 436 -9.76 -8.36 42.40
C ALA A 436 -8.56 -9.18 41.87
N ALA A 437 -8.69 -9.75 40.67
CA ALA A 437 -7.60 -10.47 40.01
C ALA A 437 -6.46 -9.52 39.62
N ALA A 438 -6.78 -8.33 39.09
CA ALA A 438 -5.80 -7.30 38.77
C ALA A 438 -5.02 -6.86 40.00
N ALA A 439 -5.71 -6.55 41.12
CA ALA A 439 -5.05 -6.17 42.35
C ALA A 439 -4.09 -7.27 42.85
N THR A 440 -4.52 -8.53 42.78
CA THR A 440 -3.70 -9.70 43.18
C THR A 440 -2.46 -9.84 42.30
N LEU A 441 -2.65 -9.87 40.98
CA LEU A 441 -1.56 -10.08 40.02
C LEU A 441 -0.55 -8.93 40.04
N VAL A 442 -1.03 -7.68 40.01
CA VAL A 442 -0.16 -6.50 40.05
C VAL A 442 0.65 -6.45 41.35
N THR A 443 0.01 -6.68 42.50
CA THR A 443 0.71 -6.72 43.79
C THR A 443 1.80 -7.79 43.79
N ALA A 444 1.50 -8.98 43.29
CA ALA A 444 2.46 -10.07 43.21
C ALA A 444 3.63 -9.74 42.28
N LEU A 445 3.37 -9.20 41.09
CA LEU A 445 4.43 -8.80 40.15
C LEU A 445 5.31 -7.71 40.75
N ARG A 446 4.72 -6.65 41.31
CA ARG A 446 5.46 -5.54 41.95
C ARG A 446 6.31 -5.99 43.13
N LYS A 447 5.87 -7.02 43.85
CA LYS A 447 6.58 -7.56 45.02
C LYS A 447 7.78 -8.42 44.62
N ASN A 448 7.67 -9.17 43.52
CA ASN A 448 8.68 -10.15 43.12
C ASN A 448 9.69 -9.62 42.11
N PHE A 449 9.37 -8.53 41.39
CA PHE A 449 10.21 -7.98 40.32
C PHE A 449 10.38 -6.46 40.43
N ASP A 450 11.58 -5.99 40.10
CA ASP A 450 11.94 -4.56 40.17
C ASP A 450 11.60 -3.78 38.88
N VAL A 451 11.21 -4.46 37.81
CA VAL A 451 10.79 -3.81 36.56
C VAL A 451 9.35 -3.28 36.66
N PRO A 452 9.02 -2.16 35.98
CA PRO A 452 7.65 -1.64 35.95
C PRO A 452 6.67 -2.61 35.31
N VAL A 453 5.41 -2.53 35.75
CA VAL A 453 4.28 -3.32 35.26
C VAL A 453 3.32 -2.40 34.50
N HIS A 454 2.99 -2.77 33.27
CA HIS A 454 2.08 -2.05 32.38
C HIS A 454 0.84 -2.90 32.09
N LEU A 455 -0.35 -2.42 32.46
CA LEU A 455 -1.59 -3.16 32.24
C LEU A 455 -2.30 -2.70 30.97
N HIS A 456 -2.61 -3.66 30.11
CA HIS A 456 -3.44 -3.54 28.95
C HIS A 456 -4.71 -4.38 29.11
N THR A 457 -5.89 -3.81 28.87
CA THR A 457 -7.17 -4.53 28.89
C THR A 457 -8.17 -3.93 27.88
N HIS A 458 -9.17 -4.72 27.48
CA HIS A 458 -10.28 -4.30 26.61
C HIS A 458 -11.58 -4.21 27.40
N ASP A 459 -12.36 -3.16 27.21
CA ASP A 459 -13.59 -2.88 27.95
C ASP A 459 -14.83 -3.65 27.43
N THR A 460 -14.64 -4.88 26.95
CA THR A 460 -15.67 -5.68 26.24
C THR A 460 -16.91 -5.90 27.10
N ALA A 461 -16.69 -6.14 28.39
CA ALA A 461 -17.74 -6.31 29.39
C ALA A 461 -18.23 -4.99 30.00
N GLY A 462 -17.62 -3.84 29.66
CA GLY A 462 -18.01 -2.50 30.14
C GLY A 462 -17.63 -2.20 31.59
N GLY A 463 -16.74 -3.01 32.19
CA GLY A 463 -16.33 -2.89 33.59
C GLY A 463 -14.83 -2.67 33.80
N GLN A 464 -14.03 -2.54 32.74
CA GLN A 464 -12.58 -2.58 32.85
C GLN A 464 -11.95 -1.27 33.36
N LEU A 465 -12.68 -0.15 33.36
CA LEU A 465 -12.25 1.03 34.11
C LEU A 465 -12.06 0.70 35.60
N ALA A 466 -12.94 -0.12 36.19
CA ALA A 466 -12.78 -0.57 37.57
C ALA A 466 -11.53 -1.43 37.77
N THR A 467 -11.17 -2.23 36.76
CA THR A 467 -9.93 -3.02 36.76
C THR A 467 -8.70 -2.12 36.72
N LEU A 468 -8.69 -1.08 35.87
CA LEU A 468 -7.60 -0.11 35.83
C LEU A 468 -7.43 0.62 37.16
N LEU A 469 -8.54 1.03 37.80
CA LEU A 469 -8.49 1.69 39.11
C LEU A 469 -7.98 0.74 40.21
N ALA A 470 -8.41 -0.52 40.21
CA ALA A 470 -7.92 -1.52 41.16
C ALA A 470 -6.43 -1.84 40.95
N ALA A 471 -5.99 -1.93 39.69
CA ALA A 471 -4.57 -2.08 39.34
C ALA A 471 -3.76 -0.86 39.76
N SER A 472 -4.28 0.37 39.57
CA SER A 472 -3.64 1.61 40.00
C SER A 472 -3.49 1.66 41.52
N ALA A 473 -4.52 1.28 42.28
CA ALA A 473 -4.44 1.17 43.74
C ALA A 473 -3.45 0.10 44.22
N ALA A 474 -3.28 -1.00 43.46
CA ALA A 474 -2.24 -2.00 43.69
C ALA A 474 -0.83 -1.55 43.21
N GLY A 475 -0.74 -0.37 42.61
CA GLY A 475 0.49 0.28 42.20
C GLY A 475 0.91 0.00 40.76
N VAL A 476 0.08 -0.47 39.83
CA VAL A 476 0.52 -0.69 38.43
C VAL A 476 1.21 0.57 37.87
N ASP A 477 2.32 0.44 37.17
CA ASP A 477 3.14 1.61 36.82
C ASP A 477 2.56 2.37 35.61
N ALA A 478 1.93 1.66 34.67
CA ALA A 478 1.27 2.25 33.51
C ALA A 478 -0.01 1.48 33.07
N VAL A 479 -0.90 2.16 32.34
CA VAL A 479 -2.10 1.57 31.74
C VAL A 479 -2.33 2.04 30.30
N ASP A 480 -2.95 1.17 29.49
CA ASP A 480 -3.45 1.51 28.16
C ASP A 480 -4.90 2.03 28.19
N VAL A 481 -5.16 3.13 27.49
CA VAL A 481 -6.49 3.73 27.29
C VAL A 481 -6.65 4.26 25.87
N ALA A 482 -7.89 4.51 25.45
CA ALA A 482 -8.18 5.13 24.16
C ALA A 482 -8.93 6.46 24.32
N ASN A 483 -8.84 7.34 23.32
CA ASN A 483 -9.71 8.51 23.22
C ASN A 483 -11.18 8.07 23.35
N ALA A 484 -12.01 8.82 24.08
CA ALA A 484 -13.37 8.38 24.43
C ALA A 484 -14.24 8.04 23.21
N ALA A 485 -14.11 8.78 22.09
CA ALA A 485 -14.85 8.50 20.85
C ALA A 485 -14.43 7.17 20.19
N MET A 486 -13.26 6.64 20.55
CA MET A 486 -12.65 5.41 20.08
C MET A 486 -12.46 4.38 21.21
N ALA A 487 -13.12 4.56 22.36
CA ALA A 487 -13.01 3.69 23.54
C ALA A 487 -14.27 2.84 23.75
N GLY A 488 -14.19 1.93 24.72
CA GLY A 488 -15.31 1.10 25.19
C GLY A 488 -15.59 -0.11 24.30
N THR A 489 -16.43 -1.01 24.80
CA THR A 489 -16.74 -2.28 24.14
C THR A 489 -15.45 -3.05 23.80
N THR A 490 -15.24 -3.49 22.57
CA THR A 490 -14.02 -4.22 22.20
C THR A 490 -12.75 -3.35 22.22
N SER A 491 -12.82 -2.04 22.44
CA SER A 491 -11.66 -1.14 22.59
C SER A 491 -11.19 -1.03 24.06
N GLN A 492 -10.15 -0.25 24.32
CA GLN A 492 -9.67 0.06 25.66
C GLN A 492 -10.68 0.91 26.46
N PRO A 493 -10.55 0.97 27.79
CA PRO A 493 -11.26 1.95 28.62
C PRO A 493 -10.99 3.41 28.19
N SER A 494 -11.95 4.29 28.47
CA SER A 494 -11.86 5.71 28.09
C SER A 494 -10.77 6.44 28.86
N MET A 495 -9.90 7.15 28.12
CA MET A 495 -8.85 8.01 28.65
C MET A 495 -9.41 9.14 29.51
N SER A 496 -10.44 9.86 29.04
CA SER A 496 -11.01 10.98 29.78
C SER A 496 -11.70 10.51 31.06
N ALA A 497 -12.32 9.33 31.05
CA ALA A 497 -12.89 8.73 32.25
C ALA A 497 -11.82 8.34 33.29
N LEU A 498 -10.69 7.77 32.85
CA LEU A 498 -9.57 7.45 33.73
C LEU A 498 -8.93 8.71 34.33
N VAL A 499 -8.65 9.73 33.49
CA VAL A 499 -8.06 10.99 33.93
C VAL A 499 -8.96 11.67 34.96
N ALA A 500 -10.27 11.79 34.69
CA ALA A 500 -11.22 12.38 35.63
C ALA A 500 -11.34 11.59 36.94
N ALA A 501 -11.18 10.26 36.91
CA ALA A 501 -11.25 9.43 38.11
C ALA A 501 -10.01 9.55 39.01
N LEU A 502 -8.85 9.96 38.46
CA LEU A 502 -7.58 10.06 39.18
C LEU A 502 -7.14 11.50 39.45
N GLU A 503 -7.77 12.49 38.82
CA GLU A 503 -7.49 13.92 39.03
C GLU A 503 -7.58 14.26 40.53
N HIS A 504 -6.55 14.94 41.04
CA HIS A 504 -6.40 15.32 42.45
C HIS A 504 -6.29 14.15 43.44
N THR A 505 -5.93 12.95 42.97
CA THR A 505 -5.56 11.81 43.82
C THR A 505 -4.04 11.64 43.88
N GLU A 506 -3.54 10.76 44.74
CA GLU A 506 -2.09 10.44 44.79
C GLU A 506 -1.58 9.77 43.49
N ARG A 507 -2.49 9.20 42.70
CA ARG A 507 -2.23 8.49 41.44
C ARG A 507 -2.57 9.33 40.22
N ASP A 508 -2.70 10.66 40.36
CA ASP A 508 -2.98 11.59 39.26
C ASP A 508 -2.02 11.33 38.08
N THR A 509 -2.58 11.30 36.87
CA THR A 509 -1.83 11.02 35.64
C THR A 509 -1.01 12.22 35.17
N GLY A 510 -1.32 13.42 35.66
CA GLY A 510 -0.73 14.68 35.18
C GLY A 510 -1.22 15.13 33.80
N LEU A 511 -2.13 14.38 33.16
CA LEU A 511 -2.79 14.76 31.92
C LEU A 511 -3.97 15.71 32.22
N SER A 512 -4.09 16.78 31.43
CA SER A 512 -5.22 17.71 31.54
C SER A 512 -6.49 17.10 30.97
N LEU A 513 -7.57 17.06 31.77
CA LEU A 513 -8.88 16.58 31.32
C LEU A 513 -9.42 17.42 30.13
N GLU A 514 -9.20 18.74 30.16
CA GLU A 514 -9.56 19.64 29.05
C GLU A 514 -8.78 19.28 27.78
N SER A 515 -7.48 19.02 27.90
CA SER A 515 -6.63 18.70 26.75
C SER A 515 -7.02 17.38 26.08
N VAL A 516 -7.34 16.35 26.88
CA VAL A 516 -7.77 15.05 26.33
C VAL A 516 -9.16 15.11 25.72
N THR A 517 -10.10 15.84 26.34
CA THR A 517 -11.48 15.98 25.83
C THR A 517 -11.55 16.87 24.59
N ALA A 518 -10.63 17.82 24.43
CA ALA A 518 -10.54 18.66 23.24
C ALA A 518 -10.29 17.87 21.93
N LEU A 519 -9.77 16.64 22.02
CA LEU A 519 -9.53 15.76 20.87
C LEU A 519 -10.72 14.86 20.51
N GLU A 520 -11.70 14.69 21.41
CA GLU A 520 -12.86 13.80 21.18
C GLU A 520 -13.72 14.21 19.97
N PRO A 521 -14.03 15.50 19.72
CA PRO A 521 -14.83 15.90 18.55
C PRO A 521 -14.16 15.55 17.21
N TYR A 522 -12.83 15.55 17.16
CA TYR A 522 -12.07 15.13 15.99
C TYR A 522 -12.26 13.63 15.74
N TRP A 523 -12.02 12.81 16.76
CA TRP A 523 -12.14 11.36 16.65
C TRP A 523 -13.57 10.89 16.40
N GLU A 524 -14.57 11.59 16.95
CA GLU A 524 -15.96 11.33 16.63
C GLU A 524 -16.24 11.56 15.13
N ALA A 525 -15.74 12.66 14.57
CA ALA A 525 -15.87 12.96 13.14
C ALA A 525 -15.12 11.94 12.26
N VAL A 526 -13.91 11.53 12.69
CA VAL A 526 -13.16 10.45 12.03
C VAL A 526 -13.96 9.15 12.04
N ARG A 527 -14.44 8.68 13.20
CA ARG A 527 -15.18 7.42 13.31
C ARG A 527 -16.41 7.39 12.38
N ARG A 528 -17.12 8.51 12.23
CA ARG A 528 -18.25 8.64 11.30
C ARG A 528 -17.87 8.46 9.83
N LEU A 529 -16.66 8.84 9.41
CA LEU A 529 -16.14 8.52 8.05
C LEU A 529 -16.01 7.01 7.84
N TYR A 530 -15.62 6.30 8.90
CA TYR A 530 -15.35 4.86 8.87
C TYR A 530 -16.59 4.00 9.16
N ALA A 531 -17.80 4.56 9.11
CA ALA A 531 -19.04 3.83 9.36
C ALA A 531 -19.19 2.50 8.57
N PRO A 532 -18.73 2.36 7.30
CA PRO A 532 -18.75 1.08 6.59
C PRO A 532 -17.93 -0.05 7.23
N PHE A 533 -17.00 0.30 8.14
CA PHE A 533 -16.11 -0.65 8.81
C PHE A 533 -16.43 -0.79 10.29
N GLU A 534 -17.50 -0.15 10.78
CA GLU A 534 -17.94 -0.27 12.17
C GLU A 534 -18.31 -1.73 12.46
N SER A 535 -17.51 -2.35 13.30
CA SER A 535 -17.59 -3.78 13.64
C SER A 535 -17.58 -4.02 15.16
N GLY A 536 -17.60 -2.93 15.94
CA GLY A 536 -17.76 -2.98 17.39
C GLY A 536 -19.14 -3.51 17.81
N LEU A 537 -19.23 -3.95 19.07
CA LEU A 537 -20.50 -4.36 19.65
C LEU A 537 -21.40 -3.12 19.87
N PRO A 538 -22.73 -3.25 19.73
CA PRO A 538 -23.65 -2.14 20.01
C PRO A 538 -23.67 -1.75 21.50
N GLY A 539 -23.15 -2.61 22.37
CA GLY A 539 -22.97 -2.35 23.79
C GLY A 539 -22.12 -3.45 24.46
N PRO A 540 -21.84 -3.32 25.76
CA PRO A 540 -21.05 -4.30 26.50
C PRO A 540 -21.70 -5.69 26.54
N THR A 541 -20.89 -6.75 26.65
CA THR A 541 -21.37 -8.12 26.82
C THR A 541 -20.61 -8.89 27.89
N GLY A 542 -21.35 -9.55 28.79
CA GLY A 542 -20.78 -10.45 29.80
C GLY A 542 -20.44 -11.84 29.27
N ARG A 543 -20.86 -12.20 28.04
CA ARG A 543 -20.58 -13.50 27.43
C ARG A 543 -19.08 -13.72 27.21
N VAL A 544 -18.28 -12.64 27.15
CA VAL A 544 -16.82 -12.70 27.02
C VAL A 544 -16.14 -13.48 28.14
N TYR A 545 -16.70 -13.49 29.35
CA TYR A 545 -16.19 -14.31 30.46
C TYR A 545 -16.42 -15.81 30.28
N HIS A 546 -17.22 -16.21 29.29
CA HIS A 546 -17.45 -17.61 28.93
C HIS A 546 -16.62 -18.03 27.72
N HIS A 547 -16.74 -17.30 26.61
CA HIS A 547 -16.11 -17.68 25.34
C HIS A 547 -14.67 -17.14 25.20
N GLU A 548 -14.28 -16.14 25.99
CA GLU A 548 -12.92 -15.59 26.03
C GLU A 548 -12.38 -15.15 24.64
N ILE A 549 -13.27 -14.70 23.75
CA ILE A 549 -12.89 -14.24 22.41
C ILE A 549 -12.31 -12.83 22.55
N PRO A 550 -11.07 -12.56 22.08
CA PRO A 550 -10.47 -11.24 22.09
C PRO A 550 -11.27 -10.22 21.27
N GLY A 551 -11.19 -8.94 21.63
CA GLY A 551 -11.97 -7.87 20.99
C GLY A 551 -11.90 -7.88 19.46
N GLY A 552 -10.70 -7.77 18.89
CA GLY A 552 -10.51 -7.79 17.43
C GLY A 552 -10.92 -9.11 16.75
N GLN A 553 -10.81 -10.25 17.45
CA GLN A 553 -11.28 -11.54 16.90
C GLN A 553 -12.81 -11.60 16.89
N LEU A 554 -13.49 -11.03 17.89
CA LEU A 554 -14.95 -11.04 17.99
C LEU A 554 -15.58 -10.31 16.80
N SER A 555 -15.07 -9.12 16.48
CA SER A 555 -15.50 -8.33 15.32
C SER A 555 -15.26 -9.06 14.00
N ASN A 556 -14.08 -9.69 13.84
CA ASN A 556 -13.76 -10.47 12.63
C ASN A 556 -14.66 -11.72 12.49
N LEU A 557 -14.88 -12.45 13.58
CA LEU A 557 -15.68 -13.68 13.59
C LEU A 557 -17.13 -13.39 13.24
N ARG A 558 -17.69 -12.25 13.68
CA ARG A 558 -19.04 -11.79 13.29
C ARG A 558 -19.14 -11.56 11.78
N GLN A 559 -18.17 -10.85 11.20
CA GLN A 559 -18.16 -10.60 9.75
C GLN A 559 -18.03 -11.90 8.95
N GLN A 560 -17.17 -12.82 9.41
CA GLN A 560 -17.05 -14.16 8.81
C GLN A 560 -18.37 -14.94 8.91
N ALA A 561 -19.01 -14.95 10.08
CA ALA A 561 -20.31 -15.61 10.27
C ALA A 561 -21.38 -15.06 9.32
N LEU A 562 -21.48 -13.73 9.17
CA LEU A 562 -22.40 -13.09 8.23
C LEU A 562 -22.11 -13.52 6.79
N SER A 563 -20.84 -13.52 6.38
CA SER A 563 -20.45 -13.92 5.02
C SER A 563 -20.76 -15.39 4.68
N LEU A 564 -20.79 -16.25 5.71
CA LEU A 564 -21.11 -17.68 5.57
C LEU A 564 -22.61 -17.98 5.80
N GLY A 565 -23.45 -16.97 6.00
CA GLY A 565 -24.88 -17.16 6.29
C GLY A 565 -25.19 -17.71 7.68
N LEU A 566 -24.23 -17.63 8.61
CA LEU A 566 -24.34 -18.08 10.01
C LEU A 566 -24.56 -16.92 11.00
N GLY A 567 -24.80 -15.70 10.50
CA GLY A 567 -24.91 -14.50 11.34
C GLY A 567 -25.98 -14.57 12.44
N GLU A 568 -27.14 -15.18 12.14
CA GLU A 568 -28.24 -15.37 13.09
C GLU A 568 -27.97 -16.46 14.15
N ARG A 569 -26.86 -17.20 14.02
CA ARG A 569 -26.45 -18.28 14.93
C ARG A 569 -25.18 -17.89 15.70
N PHE A 570 -24.95 -16.60 15.91
CA PHE A 570 -23.68 -16.13 16.49
C PHE A 570 -23.48 -16.58 17.93
N GLU A 571 -24.54 -16.67 18.74
CA GLU A 571 -24.47 -17.20 20.10
C GLU A 571 -24.04 -18.67 20.11
N GLU A 572 -24.49 -19.47 19.13
CA GLU A 572 -24.02 -20.85 18.95
C GLU A 572 -22.52 -20.90 18.58
N ILE A 573 -22.04 -19.93 17.79
CA ILE A 573 -20.61 -19.78 17.47
C ILE A 573 -19.81 -19.43 18.72
N GLU A 574 -20.29 -18.53 19.57
CA GLU A 574 -19.64 -18.18 20.84
C GLU A 574 -19.56 -19.39 21.79
N ASP A 575 -20.64 -20.17 21.92
CA ASP A 575 -20.67 -21.36 22.75
C ASP A 575 -19.77 -22.47 22.16
N MET A 576 -19.78 -22.66 20.84
CA MET A 576 -18.88 -23.58 20.15
C MET A 576 -17.42 -23.13 20.24
N TYR A 577 -17.14 -21.84 20.28
CA TYR A 577 -15.79 -21.31 20.48
C TYR A 577 -15.24 -21.69 21.86
N ALA A 578 -16.07 -21.59 22.91
CA ALA A 578 -15.71 -22.08 24.24
C ALA A 578 -15.48 -23.60 24.26
N ALA A 579 -16.27 -24.37 23.50
CA ALA A 579 -16.09 -25.81 23.38
C ALA A 579 -14.80 -26.16 22.61
N ALA A 580 -14.56 -25.52 21.48
CA ALA A 580 -13.35 -25.66 20.67
C ALA A 580 -12.09 -25.35 21.47
N ASP A 581 -12.09 -24.29 22.27
CA ASP A 581 -10.98 -23.95 23.17
C ASP A 581 -10.68 -25.08 24.16
N ARG A 582 -11.72 -25.67 24.79
CA ARG A 582 -11.55 -26.81 25.71
C ARG A 582 -10.97 -28.04 25.00
N ILE A 583 -11.45 -28.34 23.78
CA ILE A 583 -10.96 -29.46 22.97
C ILE A 583 -9.48 -29.27 22.61
N LEU A 584 -9.08 -28.03 22.32
CA LEU A 584 -7.71 -27.67 21.97
C LEU A 584 -6.77 -27.50 23.17
N GLY A 585 -7.26 -27.68 24.40
CA GLY A 585 -6.44 -27.67 25.61
C GLY A 585 -6.45 -26.35 26.40
N ARG A 586 -7.52 -25.54 26.29
CA ARG A 586 -7.71 -24.24 26.95
C ARG A 586 -6.56 -23.28 26.64
N LEU A 587 -6.49 -22.77 25.43
CA LEU A 587 -5.36 -21.97 24.97
C LEU A 587 -5.38 -20.54 25.54
N VAL A 588 -4.21 -19.91 25.57
CA VAL A 588 -4.12 -18.46 25.50
C VAL A 588 -4.60 -18.06 24.09
N LYS A 589 -5.61 -17.20 24.02
CA LYS A 589 -6.28 -16.88 22.75
C LYS A 589 -5.97 -15.45 22.34
N VAL A 590 -4.99 -15.28 21.47
CA VAL A 590 -4.64 -14.00 20.83
C VAL A 590 -4.14 -14.31 19.42
N THR A 591 -3.99 -13.34 18.52
CA THR A 591 -3.61 -13.67 17.15
C THR A 591 -2.24 -14.38 17.07
N PRO A 592 -2.13 -15.60 16.49
CA PRO A 592 -3.12 -16.28 15.65
C PRO A 592 -3.87 -17.43 16.35
N SER A 593 -3.60 -17.79 17.61
CA SER A 593 -4.30 -18.86 18.34
C SER A 593 -5.81 -18.59 18.47
N SER A 594 -6.21 -17.33 18.65
CA SER A 594 -7.64 -16.95 18.66
C SER A 594 -8.35 -17.24 17.34
N LYS A 595 -7.63 -17.15 16.21
CA LYS A 595 -8.13 -17.53 14.89
C LYS A 595 -8.27 -19.04 14.76
N VAL A 596 -7.31 -19.82 15.27
CA VAL A 596 -7.38 -21.29 15.26
C VAL A 596 -8.67 -21.79 15.92
N VAL A 597 -8.98 -21.27 17.10
CA VAL A 597 -10.22 -21.61 17.82
C VAL A 597 -11.45 -21.12 17.05
N GLY A 598 -11.38 -19.93 16.43
CA GLY A 598 -12.47 -19.33 15.66
C GLY A 598 -12.83 -20.08 14.38
N ASP A 599 -11.82 -20.46 13.60
CA ASP A 599 -11.99 -21.24 12.37
C ASP A 599 -12.64 -22.60 12.70
N LEU A 600 -12.20 -23.25 13.79
CA LEU A 600 -12.81 -24.49 14.25
C LEU A 600 -14.26 -24.29 14.67
N ALA A 601 -14.55 -23.26 15.46
CA ALA A 601 -15.90 -22.98 15.93
C ALA A 601 -16.88 -22.72 14.78
N LEU A 602 -16.50 -21.87 13.82
CA LEU A 602 -17.30 -21.61 12.61
C LEU A 602 -17.53 -22.89 11.80
N HIS A 603 -16.48 -23.70 11.62
CA HIS A 603 -16.57 -24.93 10.86
C HIS A 603 -17.56 -25.92 11.51
N LEU A 604 -17.45 -26.15 12.81
CA LEU A 604 -18.33 -27.06 13.55
C LEU A 604 -19.79 -26.59 13.58
N VAL A 605 -20.04 -25.29 13.75
CA VAL A 605 -21.41 -24.73 13.69
C VAL A 605 -22.00 -24.87 12.28
N GLY A 606 -21.19 -24.65 11.24
CA GLY A 606 -21.58 -24.83 9.85
C GLY A 606 -22.00 -26.26 9.53
N LEU A 607 -21.36 -27.26 10.14
CA LEU A 607 -21.69 -28.67 10.01
C LEU A 607 -22.84 -29.13 10.94
N GLY A 608 -23.21 -28.34 11.94
CA GLY A 608 -24.10 -28.77 13.01
C GLY A 608 -23.49 -29.92 13.85
N ALA A 609 -22.17 -29.93 14.00
CA ALA A 609 -21.43 -30.98 14.67
C ALA A 609 -21.64 -30.96 16.20
N ASP A 610 -21.67 -32.14 16.83
CA ASP A 610 -21.58 -32.25 18.29
C ASP A 610 -20.10 -32.10 18.72
N PRO A 611 -19.74 -31.12 19.56
CA PRO A 611 -18.37 -30.93 20.00
C PRO A 611 -17.80 -32.15 20.75
N ALA A 612 -18.64 -32.92 21.45
CA ALA A 612 -18.19 -34.12 22.15
C ALA A 612 -17.83 -35.25 21.18
N ASP A 613 -18.62 -35.43 20.11
CA ASP A 613 -18.31 -36.39 19.06
C ASP A 613 -17.06 -35.98 18.28
N PHE A 614 -16.94 -34.70 17.91
CA PHE A 614 -15.72 -34.18 17.27
C PHE A 614 -14.46 -34.43 18.12
N ALA A 615 -14.52 -34.17 19.44
CA ALA A 615 -13.40 -34.40 20.34
C ALA A 615 -13.01 -35.88 20.43
N ALA A 616 -13.98 -36.79 20.38
CA ALA A 616 -13.72 -38.23 20.43
C ALA A 616 -13.20 -38.79 19.10
N ASN A 617 -13.71 -38.26 17.98
CA ASN A 617 -13.60 -38.82 16.63
C ASN A 617 -13.16 -37.76 15.58
N PRO A 618 -12.04 -37.02 15.77
CA PRO A 618 -11.69 -35.91 14.88
C PRO A 618 -11.38 -36.34 13.43
N ALA A 619 -11.04 -37.60 13.20
CA ALA A 619 -10.81 -38.15 11.86
C ALA A 619 -12.09 -38.31 11.02
N ALA A 620 -13.27 -38.24 11.65
CA ALA A 620 -14.56 -38.27 10.96
C ALA A 620 -14.96 -36.89 10.39
N TYR A 621 -14.17 -35.85 10.66
CA TYR A 621 -14.44 -34.47 10.28
C TYR A 621 -13.31 -33.90 9.44
N ASP A 622 -13.65 -33.03 8.52
CA ASP A 622 -12.68 -32.10 7.97
C ASP A 622 -12.24 -31.15 9.08
N VAL A 623 -10.94 -30.84 9.12
CA VAL A 623 -10.37 -29.97 10.16
C VAL A 623 -9.66 -28.82 9.48
N PRO A 624 -9.95 -27.56 9.85
CA PRO A 624 -9.31 -26.40 9.24
C PRO A 624 -7.78 -26.46 9.31
N ASP A 625 -7.10 -25.99 8.26
CA ASP A 625 -5.63 -26.00 8.17
C ASP A 625 -4.97 -25.24 9.33
N SER A 626 -5.60 -24.18 9.84
CA SER A 626 -5.10 -23.42 11.00
C SER A 626 -5.03 -24.27 12.27
N VAL A 627 -6.02 -25.14 12.48
CA VAL A 627 -6.05 -26.11 13.59
C VAL A 627 -4.98 -27.18 13.40
N ILE A 628 -4.80 -27.67 12.17
CA ILE A 628 -3.77 -28.66 11.88
C ILE A 628 -2.36 -28.09 12.02
N GLY A 629 -2.12 -26.87 11.57
CA GLY A 629 -0.87 -26.16 11.81
C GLY A 629 -0.58 -25.99 13.29
N PHE A 630 -1.58 -25.57 14.08
CA PHE A 630 -1.46 -25.52 15.54
C PHE A 630 -1.10 -26.88 16.14
N LEU A 631 -1.85 -27.94 15.84
CA LEU A 631 -1.60 -29.28 16.38
C LEU A 631 -0.22 -29.84 15.99
N ARG A 632 0.37 -29.36 14.89
CA ARG A 632 1.76 -29.68 14.51
C ARG A 632 2.83 -28.93 15.30
N GLY A 633 2.45 -27.95 16.12
CA GLY A 633 3.38 -27.11 16.88
C GLY A 633 3.87 -25.88 16.13
N GLU A 634 3.23 -25.48 15.03
CA GLU A 634 3.67 -24.33 14.22
C GLU A 634 3.53 -22.98 14.95
N LEU A 635 2.80 -22.94 16.07
CA LEU A 635 2.59 -21.76 16.92
C LEU A 635 3.38 -21.79 18.24
N GLY A 636 4.24 -22.79 18.46
CA GLY A 636 4.87 -23.05 19.76
C GLY A 636 4.07 -24.06 20.60
N ASP A 637 4.50 -24.26 21.84
CA ASP A 637 3.90 -25.21 22.76
C ASP A 637 2.86 -24.54 23.68
N PRO A 638 1.65 -25.12 23.83
CA PRO A 638 0.62 -24.57 24.71
C PRO A 638 0.97 -24.77 26.20
N PRO A 639 0.63 -23.83 27.10
CA PRO A 639 0.94 -23.93 28.53
C PRO A 639 0.41 -25.19 29.22
N GLY A 640 -0.77 -25.66 28.81
CA GLY A 640 -1.41 -26.86 29.35
C GLY A 640 -0.87 -28.18 28.79
N GLY A 641 0.10 -28.13 27.88
CA GLY A 641 0.52 -29.27 27.08
C GLY A 641 -0.47 -29.63 25.97
N TRP A 642 -0.13 -30.64 25.18
CA TRP A 642 -0.93 -31.05 24.03
C TRP A 642 -2.16 -31.87 24.45
N PRO A 643 -3.35 -31.64 23.84
CA PRO A 643 -4.57 -32.36 24.18
C PRO A 643 -4.53 -33.78 23.60
N GLU A 644 -3.95 -34.74 24.33
CA GLU A 644 -3.97 -36.15 23.96
C GLU A 644 -5.19 -36.88 24.56
N PRO A 645 -5.81 -37.85 23.85
CA PRO A 645 -5.42 -38.40 22.55
C PRO A 645 -5.95 -37.63 21.32
N PHE A 646 -6.59 -36.47 21.51
CA PHE A 646 -7.22 -35.70 20.43
C PHE A 646 -6.19 -35.30 19.35
N ARG A 647 -5.04 -34.75 19.74
CA ARG A 647 -3.97 -34.35 18.83
C ARG A 647 -3.49 -35.52 17.97
N SER A 648 -3.15 -36.65 18.58
CA SER A 648 -2.68 -37.84 17.84
C SER A 648 -3.71 -38.32 16.81
N LYS A 649 -5.00 -38.38 17.20
CA LYS A 649 -6.09 -38.77 16.29
C LYS A 649 -6.31 -37.77 15.17
N ALA A 650 -6.26 -36.46 15.47
CA ALA A 650 -6.46 -35.41 14.48
C ALA A 650 -5.32 -35.31 13.47
N LEU A 651 -4.10 -35.77 13.81
CA LEU A 651 -2.96 -35.78 12.89
C LEU A 651 -2.78 -37.10 12.14
N GLU A 652 -3.54 -38.14 12.48
CA GLU A 652 -3.43 -39.45 11.85
C GLU A 652 -3.63 -39.38 10.33
N GLY A 653 -2.71 -39.96 9.56
CA GLY A 653 -2.74 -39.93 8.10
C GLY A 653 -2.42 -38.59 7.44
N ARG A 654 -2.13 -37.53 8.21
CA ARG A 654 -1.79 -36.19 7.67
C ARG A 654 -0.27 -36.02 7.54
N PRO A 655 0.21 -35.25 6.54
CA PRO A 655 1.64 -35.00 6.37
C PRO A 655 2.22 -34.21 7.54
N ALA A 656 3.55 -34.31 7.73
CA ALA A 656 4.27 -33.53 8.73
C ALA A 656 4.27 -32.02 8.41
N ALA A 657 4.64 -31.20 9.40
CA ALA A 657 4.80 -29.76 9.22
C ALA A 657 5.83 -29.45 8.12
N LYS A 658 5.56 -28.40 7.35
CA LYS A 658 6.54 -27.89 6.39
C LYS A 658 7.70 -27.24 7.15
N PRO A 659 8.96 -27.44 6.72
CA PRO A 659 10.08 -26.75 7.34
C PRO A 659 9.95 -25.22 7.15
N PRO A 660 10.50 -24.41 8.07
CA PRO A 660 10.56 -22.96 7.90
C PRO A 660 11.28 -22.58 6.60
N VAL A 661 10.84 -21.50 5.97
CA VAL A 661 11.51 -20.97 4.76
C VAL A 661 12.87 -20.41 5.17
N ALA A 662 13.93 -20.90 4.54
CA ALA A 662 15.29 -20.39 4.73
C ALA A 662 15.50 -19.09 3.95
N LEU A 663 16.31 -18.18 4.48
CA LEU A 663 16.72 -16.96 3.77
C LEU A 663 17.75 -17.31 2.69
N SER A 664 17.67 -16.63 1.55
CA SER A 664 18.72 -16.67 0.54
C SER A 664 19.90 -15.75 0.92
N ALA A 665 21.07 -15.97 0.32
CA ALA A 665 22.22 -15.07 0.51
C ALA A 665 21.93 -13.62 0.07
N GLU A 666 21.04 -13.44 -0.91
CA GLU A 666 20.56 -12.13 -1.32
C GLU A 666 19.72 -11.47 -0.22
N ASP A 667 18.79 -12.22 0.38
CA ASP A 667 17.96 -11.72 1.48
C ASP A 667 18.84 -11.30 2.65
N GLU A 668 19.82 -12.11 3.04
CA GLU A 668 20.76 -11.77 4.12
C GLU A 668 21.53 -10.48 3.82
N THR A 669 22.00 -10.31 2.58
CA THR A 669 22.72 -9.11 2.15
C THR A 669 21.83 -7.88 2.23
N ILE A 670 20.60 -7.95 1.69
CA ILE A 670 19.64 -6.83 1.72
C ILE A 670 19.25 -6.49 3.16
N LEU A 671 18.97 -7.50 3.99
CA LEU A 671 18.61 -7.32 5.39
C LEU A 671 19.76 -6.75 6.23
N SER A 672 21.03 -6.92 5.82
CA SER A 672 22.18 -6.37 6.55
C SER A 672 22.32 -4.84 6.44
N VAL A 673 21.76 -4.22 5.39
CA VAL A 673 21.90 -2.77 5.12
C VAL A 673 20.60 -2.03 5.45
N PRO A 674 20.59 -1.04 6.37
CA PRO A 674 19.38 -0.28 6.71
C PRO A 674 18.89 0.57 5.54
N GLY A 675 17.58 0.87 5.54
CA GLY A 675 16.99 1.79 4.58
C GLY A 675 15.88 1.18 3.70
N PRO A 676 15.48 1.89 2.62
CA PRO A 676 14.30 1.55 1.82
C PRO A 676 14.32 0.12 1.26
N GLN A 677 15.48 -0.39 0.84
CA GLN A 677 15.61 -1.74 0.28
C GLN A 677 15.33 -2.82 1.34
N ARG A 678 15.85 -2.66 2.56
CA ARG A 678 15.52 -3.55 3.68
C ARG A 678 14.03 -3.52 3.99
N ARG A 679 13.44 -2.31 4.08
CA ARG A 679 11.99 -2.15 4.34
C ARG A 679 11.13 -2.84 3.30
N LYS A 680 11.46 -2.68 2.02
CA LYS A 680 10.77 -3.38 0.91
C LYS A 680 10.92 -4.89 1.04
N ARG A 681 12.14 -5.39 1.27
CA ARG A 681 12.37 -6.83 1.42
C ARG A 681 11.69 -7.42 2.66
N LEU A 682 11.59 -6.66 3.76
CA LEU A 682 10.80 -7.05 4.93
C LEU A 682 9.30 -7.13 4.61
N ASN A 683 8.74 -6.21 3.81
CA ASN A 683 7.36 -6.32 3.33
C ASN A 683 7.16 -7.63 2.54
N GLU A 684 8.07 -7.92 1.61
CA GLU A 684 8.03 -9.11 0.75
C GLU A 684 8.15 -10.41 1.55
N LEU A 685 9.06 -10.48 2.54
CA LEU A 685 9.26 -11.68 3.36
C LEU A 685 8.12 -11.92 4.36
N LEU A 686 7.67 -10.87 5.05
CA LEU A 686 6.65 -10.97 6.09
C LEU A 686 5.24 -11.11 5.50
N PHE A 687 4.99 -10.48 4.35
CA PHE A 687 3.69 -10.45 3.69
C PHE A 687 3.81 -10.49 2.15
N PRO A 688 4.22 -11.62 1.55
CA PRO A 688 4.46 -11.69 0.10
C PRO A 688 3.28 -11.26 -0.77
N ALA A 689 2.07 -11.72 -0.45
CA ALA A 689 0.87 -11.38 -1.20
C ALA A 689 0.44 -9.91 -0.98
N PRO A 690 0.28 -9.41 0.26
CA PRO A 690 0.01 -7.99 0.49
C PRO A 690 1.05 -7.03 -0.10
N ALA A 691 2.33 -7.38 -0.04
CA ALA A 691 3.39 -6.57 -0.62
C ALA A 691 3.25 -6.49 -2.15
N ARG A 692 2.95 -7.61 -2.82
CA ARG A 692 2.68 -7.63 -4.26
C ARG A 692 1.43 -6.81 -4.62
N GLU A 693 0.33 -7.01 -3.90
CA GLU A 693 -0.92 -6.26 -4.10
C GLU A 693 -0.71 -4.74 -3.89
N PHE A 694 0.07 -4.35 -2.89
CA PHE A 694 0.47 -2.96 -2.66
C PHE A 694 1.27 -2.39 -3.84
N GLU A 695 2.28 -3.10 -4.34
CA GLU A 695 3.10 -2.64 -5.47
C GLU A 695 2.27 -2.54 -6.77
N GLU A 696 1.35 -3.48 -7.01
CA GLU A 696 0.39 -3.44 -8.14
C GLU A 696 -0.53 -2.21 -8.04
N ASN A 697 -1.10 -1.96 -6.86
CA ASN A 697 -1.96 -0.79 -6.62
C ASN A 697 -1.17 0.53 -6.73
N TYR A 698 0.04 0.58 -6.19
CA TYR A 698 0.91 1.76 -6.29
C TYR A 698 1.34 2.03 -7.74
N ALA A 699 1.62 0.98 -8.52
CA ALA A 699 1.89 1.11 -9.94
C ALA A 699 0.68 1.68 -10.69
N LYS A 700 -0.53 1.20 -10.37
CA LYS A 700 -1.80 1.57 -11.01
C LYS A 700 -2.29 2.97 -10.63
N TYR A 701 -2.28 3.32 -9.35
CA TYR A 701 -2.92 4.52 -8.80
C TYR A 701 -1.95 5.57 -8.26
N GLY A 702 -0.69 5.20 -8.03
CA GLY A 702 0.28 6.06 -7.34
C GLY A 702 0.08 6.05 -5.82
N ASP A 703 0.66 7.04 -5.14
CA ASP A 703 0.50 7.21 -3.69
C ASP A 703 -0.90 7.76 -3.38
N ILE A 704 -1.85 6.89 -3.06
CA ILE A 704 -3.21 7.28 -2.65
C ILE A 704 -3.31 7.61 -1.15
N SER A 705 -2.22 7.49 -0.38
CA SER A 705 -2.20 7.84 1.05
C SER A 705 -2.37 9.35 1.29
N VAL A 706 -2.06 10.18 0.30
CA VAL A 706 -2.17 11.65 0.36
C VAL A 706 -3.60 12.16 0.20
N LEU A 707 -4.54 11.33 -0.25
CA LEU A 707 -5.95 11.70 -0.31
C LEU A 707 -6.54 11.81 1.09
N ASP A 708 -7.40 12.78 1.33
CA ASP A 708 -8.20 12.77 2.55
C ASP A 708 -9.17 11.57 2.55
N THR A 709 -9.54 11.12 3.75
CA THR A 709 -10.30 9.89 3.92
C THR A 709 -11.70 9.95 3.31
N TYR A 710 -12.31 11.13 3.22
CA TYR A 710 -13.62 11.27 2.60
C TYR A 710 -13.55 10.92 1.11
N HIS A 711 -12.64 11.55 0.36
CA HIS A 711 -12.51 11.28 -1.07
C HIS A 711 -11.89 9.91 -1.36
N TYR A 712 -11.05 9.39 -0.46
CA TYR A 712 -10.54 8.03 -0.55
C TYR A 712 -11.68 6.98 -0.49
N LEU A 713 -12.65 7.14 0.42
CA LEU A 713 -13.74 6.18 0.59
C LEU A 713 -14.90 6.40 -0.38
N TYR A 714 -15.20 7.65 -0.73
CA TYR A 714 -16.45 8.03 -1.39
C TYR A 714 -16.28 8.73 -2.74
N GLY A 715 -15.04 9.03 -3.15
CA GLY A 715 -14.75 9.68 -4.42
C GLY A 715 -15.22 11.13 -4.46
N LEU A 716 -15.34 11.66 -5.68
CA LEU A 716 -15.85 13.00 -5.97
C LEU A 716 -17.27 12.92 -6.50
N LYS A 717 -18.05 13.98 -6.29
CA LYS A 717 -19.42 14.07 -6.79
C LYS A 717 -19.49 14.95 -8.05
N GLU A 718 -19.90 14.35 -9.16
CA GLU A 718 -20.00 15.04 -10.45
C GLU A 718 -20.92 16.27 -10.40
N GLY A 719 -20.55 17.33 -11.11
CA GLY A 719 -21.40 18.51 -11.33
C GLY A 719 -21.72 19.34 -10.08
N THR A 720 -21.05 19.09 -8.95
CA THR A 720 -21.26 19.86 -7.70
C THR A 720 -20.44 21.14 -7.62
N GLY A 721 -19.40 21.27 -8.46
CA GLY A 721 -18.39 22.31 -8.33
C GLY A 721 -17.44 22.10 -7.15
N GLU A 722 -17.44 20.92 -6.52
CA GLU A 722 -16.45 20.57 -5.49
C GLU A 722 -15.04 20.50 -6.11
N GLU A 723 -14.16 21.36 -5.61
CA GLU A 723 -12.73 21.34 -5.91
C GLU A 723 -11.95 20.92 -4.66
N ILE A 724 -11.06 19.94 -4.83
CA ILE A 724 -10.18 19.44 -3.77
C ILE A 724 -8.74 19.80 -4.07
N THR A 725 -7.98 20.06 -3.02
CA THR A 725 -6.53 20.26 -3.08
C THR A 725 -5.83 19.01 -2.53
N ILE A 726 -5.00 18.38 -3.36
CA ILE A 726 -4.21 17.20 -2.99
C ILE A 726 -2.73 17.59 -3.03
N GLU A 727 -2.04 17.51 -1.89
CA GLU A 727 -0.60 17.71 -1.82
C GLU A 727 0.11 16.40 -2.12
N LEU A 728 0.79 16.30 -3.27
CA LEU A 728 1.53 15.09 -3.65
C LEU A 728 2.87 15.01 -2.92
N GLU A 729 3.58 16.14 -2.92
CA GLU A 729 4.88 16.35 -2.27
C GLU A 729 4.96 17.83 -1.88
N LYS A 730 5.92 18.18 -1.02
CA LYS A 730 6.11 19.55 -0.55
C LYS A 730 6.22 20.53 -1.73
N GLY A 731 5.25 21.45 -1.83
CA GLY A 731 5.19 22.45 -2.90
C GLY A 731 4.59 21.97 -4.23
N VAL A 732 4.08 20.74 -4.30
CA VAL A 732 3.41 20.18 -5.48
C VAL A 732 1.97 19.82 -5.14
N THR A 733 1.03 20.66 -5.56
CA THR A 733 -0.40 20.50 -5.30
C THR A 733 -1.20 20.25 -6.58
N MET A 734 -2.21 19.41 -6.47
CA MET A 734 -3.23 19.18 -7.49
C MET A 734 -4.55 19.80 -7.04
N LEU A 735 -5.13 20.68 -7.86
CA LEU A 735 -6.52 21.11 -7.76
C LEU A 735 -7.35 20.25 -8.68
N VAL A 736 -8.34 19.54 -8.12
CA VAL A 736 -9.14 18.56 -8.85
C VAL A 736 -10.63 18.78 -8.59
N SER A 737 -11.43 18.80 -9.65
CA SER A 737 -12.89 18.66 -9.59
C SER A 737 -13.36 17.61 -10.60
N LEU A 738 -14.49 16.97 -10.32
CA LEU A 738 -15.15 16.04 -11.24
C LEU A 738 -16.32 16.75 -11.93
N GLU A 739 -16.18 17.03 -13.22
CA GLU A 739 -17.16 17.81 -13.99
C GLU A 739 -18.30 16.93 -14.52
N ALA A 740 -17.98 15.74 -15.03
CA ALA A 740 -18.98 14.82 -15.59
C ALA A 740 -18.51 13.37 -15.64
N ILE A 741 -19.44 12.42 -15.53
CA ILE A 741 -19.23 10.99 -15.80
C ILE A 741 -20.06 10.58 -17.02
N GLY A 742 -19.42 10.00 -18.02
CA GLY A 742 -20.06 9.46 -19.22
C GLY A 742 -20.83 8.15 -18.98
N VAL A 743 -21.62 7.77 -19.97
CA VAL A 743 -22.25 6.44 -20.03
C VAL A 743 -21.21 5.34 -20.29
N PRO A 744 -21.44 4.10 -19.80
CA PRO A 744 -20.53 2.99 -20.05
C PRO A 744 -20.58 2.59 -21.54
N ASP A 745 -19.43 2.30 -22.12
CA ASP A 745 -19.32 1.71 -23.46
C ASP A 745 -19.59 0.20 -23.43
N GLU A 746 -19.44 -0.47 -24.59
CA GLU A 746 -19.70 -1.92 -24.74
C GLU A 746 -18.75 -2.80 -23.92
N HIS A 747 -17.61 -2.23 -23.50
CA HIS A 747 -16.66 -2.83 -22.59
C HIS A 747 -16.88 -2.37 -21.14
N GLY A 748 -18.02 -1.75 -20.81
CA GLY A 748 -18.31 -1.27 -19.46
C GLY A 748 -17.39 -0.14 -18.98
N MET A 749 -16.69 0.56 -19.88
CA MET A 749 -15.80 1.67 -19.52
C MET A 749 -16.53 3.01 -19.61
N ARG A 750 -16.35 3.87 -18.62
CA ARG A 750 -16.89 5.24 -18.57
C ARG A 750 -15.77 6.26 -18.69
N TRP A 751 -16.05 7.38 -19.36
CA TRP A 751 -15.19 8.56 -19.32
C TRP A 751 -15.53 9.43 -18.11
N CYS A 752 -14.59 9.62 -17.19
CA CYS A 752 -14.64 10.65 -16.15
C CYS A 752 -13.96 11.90 -16.67
N MET A 753 -14.65 13.03 -16.62
CA MET A 753 -14.12 14.31 -17.04
C MET A 753 -13.74 15.14 -15.82
N PHE A 754 -12.45 15.26 -15.54
CA PHE A 754 -11.95 16.06 -14.42
C PHE A 754 -11.50 17.45 -14.88
N SER A 755 -11.62 18.46 -14.03
CA SER A 755 -10.75 19.63 -14.11
C SER A 755 -9.54 19.38 -13.23
N TYR A 756 -8.34 19.61 -13.77
CA TYR A 756 -7.07 19.44 -13.09
C TYR A 756 -6.21 20.68 -13.30
N ASN A 757 -5.95 21.45 -12.24
CA ASN A 757 -5.23 22.72 -12.29
C ASN A 757 -5.75 23.65 -13.41
N GLY A 758 -7.07 23.73 -13.54
CA GLY A 758 -7.77 24.53 -14.56
C GLY A 758 -7.81 23.91 -15.97
N GLN A 759 -7.45 22.64 -16.13
CA GLN A 759 -7.46 21.94 -17.41
C GLN A 759 -8.38 20.71 -17.39
N MET A 760 -9.18 20.56 -18.45
CA MET A 760 -10.00 19.37 -18.63
C MET A 760 -9.12 18.13 -18.89
N ARG A 761 -9.35 17.07 -18.11
CA ARG A 761 -8.65 15.80 -18.20
C ARG A 761 -9.66 14.66 -18.24
N PRO A 762 -9.89 14.04 -19.42
CA PRO A 762 -10.69 12.83 -19.48
C PRO A 762 -9.85 11.62 -19.04
N VAL A 763 -10.46 10.78 -18.22
CA VAL A 763 -9.88 9.52 -17.70
C VAL A 763 -10.90 8.41 -17.89
N GLN A 764 -10.49 7.31 -18.49
CA GLN A 764 -11.36 6.16 -18.70
C GLN A 764 -11.29 5.22 -17.48
N VAL A 765 -12.44 4.83 -16.95
CA VAL A 765 -12.57 4.03 -15.73
C VAL A 765 -13.59 2.92 -15.95
N ARG A 766 -13.29 1.71 -15.45
CA ARG A 766 -14.21 0.59 -15.53
C ARG A 766 -15.37 0.76 -14.55
N ASP A 767 -16.59 0.63 -15.06
CA ASP A 767 -17.80 0.44 -14.28
C ASP A 767 -18.00 -1.06 -14.03
N LEU A 768 -17.93 -1.46 -12.75
CA LEU A 768 -18.08 -2.85 -12.33
C LEU A 768 -19.53 -3.31 -12.31
N SER A 769 -20.49 -2.38 -12.37
CA SER A 769 -21.93 -2.67 -12.43
C SER A 769 -22.47 -2.77 -13.87
N ALA A 770 -21.70 -2.31 -14.85
CA ALA A 770 -22.13 -2.31 -16.25
C ALA A 770 -22.13 -3.74 -16.84
N GLU A 771 -23.23 -4.09 -17.52
CA GLU A 771 -23.30 -5.31 -18.32
C GLU A 771 -22.32 -5.24 -19.50
N VAL A 772 -21.33 -6.13 -19.51
CA VAL A 772 -20.34 -6.21 -20.58
C VAL A 772 -20.93 -6.97 -21.75
N ARG A 773 -21.17 -6.29 -22.87
CA ARG A 773 -21.78 -6.90 -24.06
C ARG A 773 -20.77 -7.59 -24.97
N VAL A 774 -19.48 -7.28 -24.79
CA VAL A 774 -18.37 -7.91 -25.54
C VAL A 774 -17.64 -8.89 -24.62
N VAL A 775 -17.66 -10.18 -24.97
CA VAL A 775 -16.89 -11.22 -24.29
C VAL A 775 -15.40 -10.90 -24.48
N ALA A 776 -14.68 -10.63 -23.39
CA ALA A 776 -13.23 -10.43 -23.44
C ALA A 776 -12.57 -11.67 -24.04
N ARG A 777 -11.78 -11.48 -25.10
CA ARG A 777 -11.03 -12.57 -25.74
C ARG A 777 -9.87 -12.98 -24.82
N GLU A 778 -9.63 -14.28 -24.75
CA GLU A 778 -8.56 -14.84 -23.94
C GLU A 778 -7.20 -14.39 -24.50
N ARG A 779 -6.25 -14.02 -23.63
CA ARG A 779 -4.88 -13.64 -24.04
C ARG A 779 -3.90 -14.80 -23.86
N ALA A 780 -2.88 -14.81 -24.71
CA ALA A 780 -1.78 -15.75 -24.57
C ALA A 780 -0.97 -15.44 -23.30
N ASP A 781 -0.55 -16.50 -22.59
CA ASP A 781 0.32 -16.37 -21.43
C ASP A 781 1.77 -16.33 -21.93
N ALA A 782 2.45 -15.20 -21.72
CA ALA A 782 3.84 -15.03 -22.15
C ALA A 782 4.81 -16.00 -21.46
N GLY A 783 4.44 -16.57 -20.31
CA GLY A 783 5.22 -17.60 -19.62
C GLY A 783 5.04 -19.01 -20.19
N ASN A 784 4.07 -19.23 -21.08
CA ASN A 784 3.76 -20.53 -21.66
C ASN A 784 4.08 -20.58 -23.16
N PRO A 785 5.17 -21.26 -23.58
CA PRO A 785 5.54 -21.40 -24.98
C PRO A 785 4.49 -22.08 -25.86
N GLY A 786 3.56 -22.85 -25.27
CA GLY A 786 2.46 -23.50 -25.96
C GLY A 786 1.31 -22.56 -26.35
N HIS A 787 1.25 -21.34 -25.80
CA HIS A 787 0.23 -20.35 -26.15
C HIS A 787 0.66 -19.55 -27.38
N VAL A 788 -0.03 -19.76 -28.50
CA VAL A 788 0.24 -19.02 -29.74
C VAL A 788 -0.64 -17.78 -29.80
N ALA A 789 -0.01 -16.60 -29.83
CA ALA A 789 -0.69 -15.31 -29.80
C ALA A 789 -0.83 -14.68 -31.20
N ALA A 790 -1.81 -13.80 -31.37
CA ALA A 790 -1.87 -12.88 -32.50
C ALA A 790 -0.74 -11.86 -32.36
N PRO A 791 0.12 -11.66 -33.38
CA PRO A 791 1.29 -10.79 -33.26
C PRO A 791 0.93 -9.30 -33.25
N PHE A 792 -0.19 -8.93 -33.87
CA PHE A 792 -0.72 -7.58 -33.96
C PHE A 792 -2.22 -7.63 -34.27
N ALA A 793 -2.88 -6.48 -34.31
CA ALA A 793 -4.30 -6.42 -34.61
C ALA A 793 -4.59 -6.72 -36.09
N GLY A 794 -5.51 -7.63 -36.37
CA GLY A 794 -5.86 -8.06 -37.73
C GLY A 794 -6.92 -9.15 -37.76
N ALA A 795 -7.39 -9.50 -38.96
CA ALA A 795 -8.30 -10.62 -39.16
C ALA A 795 -7.51 -11.93 -39.18
N VAL A 796 -7.70 -12.78 -38.17
CA VAL A 796 -6.95 -14.03 -38.00
C VAL A 796 -7.82 -15.22 -38.38
N THR A 797 -7.24 -16.15 -39.14
CA THR A 797 -7.88 -17.42 -39.50
C THR A 797 -6.96 -18.57 -39.13
N ALA A 798 -7.41 -19.49 -38.26
CA ALA A 798 -6.66 -20.70 -37.96
C ALA A 798 -6.66 -21.63 -39.19
N ILE A 799 -5.49 -22.21 -39.49
CA ILE A 799 -5.32 -23.17 -40.61
C ILE A 799 -4.99 -24.58 -40.12
N VAL A 800 -5.14 -24.82 -38.80
CA VAL A 800 -4.99 -26.11 -38.14
C VAL A 800 -6.20 -26.39 -37.25
N GLU A 801 -6.43 -27.67 -36.93
CA GLU A 801 -7.55 -28.14 -36.12
C GLU A 801 -7.09 -28.72 -34.77
N GLU A 802 -8.01 -28.77 -33.80
CA GLU A 802 -7.75 -29.45 -32.52
C GLU A 802 -7.42 -30.94 -32.75
N GLY A 803 -6.39 -31.43 -32.06
CA GLY A 803 -5.84 -32.78 -32.22
C GLY A 803 -4.79 -32.92 -33.32
N GLN A 804 -4.54 -31.89 -34.13
CA GLN A 804 -3.53 -31.92 -35.18
C GLN A 804 -2.11 -31.81 -34.60
N GLN A 805 -1.17 -32.64 -35.10
CA GLN A 805 0.25 -32.48 -34.77
C GLN A 805 0.89 -31.38 -35.61
N VAL A 806 1.69 -30.54 -34.95
CA VAL A 806 2.41 -29.42 -35.55
C VAL A 806 3.89 -29.46 -35.15
N ALA A 807 4.77 -29.07 -36.06
CA ALA A 807 6.19 -28.89 -35.80
C ALA A 807 6.50 -27.46 -35.35
N ALA A 808 7.60 -27.26 -34.60
CA ALA A 808 8.10 -25.94 -34.27
C ALA A 808 8.42 -25.16 -35.56
N GLY A 809 7.96 -23.91 -35.64
CA GLY A 809 8.07 -23.05 -36.83
C GLY A 809 7.00 -23.30 -37.90
N GLN A 810 6.11 -24.28 -37.73
CA GLN A 810 5.01 -24.52 -38.66
C GLN A 810 3.98 -23.39 -38.59
N ALA A 811 3.46 -22.95 -39.75
CA ALA A 811 2.35 -22.01 -39.82
C ALA A 811 1.06 -22.67 -39.32
N VAL A 812 0.38 -22.01 -38.40
CA VAL A 812 -0.82 -22.51 -37.70
C VAL A 812 -2.03 -21.59 -37.84
N ALA A 813 -1.81 -20.31 -38.19
CA ALA A 813 -2.87 -19.38 -38.58
C ALA A 813 -2.35 -18.37 -39.61
N THR A 814 -3.26 -17.69 -40.31
CA THR A 814 -2.97 -16.52 -41.14
C THR A 814 -3.58 -15.28 -40.51
N ILE A 815 -2.92 -14.13 -40.69
CA ILE A 815 -3.42 -12.82 -40.26
C ILE A 815 -3.39 -11.85 -41.44
N GLU A 816 -4.52 -11.17 -41.65
CA GLU A 816 -4.64 -10.07 -42.60
C GLU A 816 -4.72 -8.75 -41.83
N ALA A 817 -3.77 -7.85 -42.06
CA ALA A 817 -3.79 -6.50 -41.53
C ALA A 817 -3.19 -5.53 -42.56
N MET A 818 -3.82 -4.37 -42.75
CA MET A 818 -3.30 -3.31 -43.64
C MET A 818 -3.01 -3.78 -45.09
N LYS A 819 -3.86 -4.67 -45.65
CA LYS A 819 -3.69 -5.27 -47.00
C LYS A 819 -2.44 -6.15 -47.14
N MET A 820 -1.83 -6.55 -46.02
CA MET A 820 -0.76 -7.52 -45.97
C MET A 820 -1.25 -8.79 -45.30
N GLU A 821 -0.92 -9.94 -45.89
CA GLU A 821 -1.13 -11.25 -45.30
C GLU A 821 0.19 -11.76 -44.70
N ALA A 822 0.14 -12.26 -43.46
CA ALA A 822 1.26 -12.89 -42.79
C ALA A 822 0.85 -14.22 -42.14
N SER A 823 1.80 -15.14 -42.00
CA SER A 823 1.59 -16.42 -41.31
C SER A 823 1.97 -16.30 -39.83
N ILE A 824 1.11 -16.81 -38.95
CA ILE A 824 1.38 -17.01 -37.52
C ILE A 824 1.92 -18.44 -37.36
N THR A 825 3.08 -18.59 -36.73
CA THR A 825 3.76 -19.88 -36.53
C THR A 825 3.78 -20.28 -35.06
N THR A 826 3.77 -21.60 -34.78
CA THR A 826 3.98 -22.11 -33.41
C THR A 826 5.47 -22.17 -33.06
N PRO A 827 5.91 -21.74 -31.86
CA PRO A 827 7.30 -21.84 -31.43
C PRO A 827 7.68 -23.25 -30.95
N VAL A 828 6.71 -24.11 -30.64
CA VAL A 828 6.90 -25.47 -30.12
C VAL A 828 6.28 -26.53 -31.03
N ALA A 829 6.84 -27.73 -31.03
CA ALA A 829 6.24 -28.91 -31.64
C ALA A 829 5.31 -29.59 -30.61
N GLY A 830 4.19 -30.13 -31.06
CA GLY A 830 3.22 -30.76 -30.16
C GLY A 830 1.88 -31.02 -30.83
N THR A 831 0.87 -31.32 -30.00
CA THR A 831 -0.51 -31.49 -30.45
C THR A 831 -1.31 -30.21 -30.16
N VAL A 832 -2.03 -29.70 -31.15
CA VAL A 832 -2.95 -28.57 -30.96
C VAL A 832 -4.06 -29.02 -30.01
N GLN A 833 -4.06 -28.55 -28.77
CA GLN A 833 -5.07 -28.92 -27.78
C GLN A 833 -6.36 -28.13 -27.97
N ARG A 834 -6.25 -26.86 -28.37
CA ARG A 834 -7.38 -25.96 -28.45
C ARG A 834 -7.18 -24.89 -29.50
N VAL A 835 -8.17 -24.68 -30.35
CA VAL A 835 -8.22 -23.56 -31.30
C VAL A 835 -9.26 -22.57 -30.80
N VAL A 836 -8.83 -21.36 -30.45
CA VAL A 836 -9.70 -20.36 -29.81
C VAL A 836 -10.51 -19.60 -30.86
N VAL A 837 -9.92 -19.41 -32.05
CA VAL A 837 -10.52 -18.66 -33.16
C VAL A 837 -11.49 -19.54 -33.95
N LYS A 838 -12.73 -19.07 -34.13
CA LYS A 838 -13.76 -19.77 -34.93
C LYS A 838 -13.93 -19.12 -36.29
N GLY A 839 -13.23 -19.65 -37.30
CA GLY A 839 -13.21 -19.08 -38.64
C GLY A 839 -12.26 -17.89 -38.76
N THR A 840 -12.67 -16.85 -39.47
CA THR A 840 -11.92 -15.58 -39.56
C THR A 840 -12.48 -14.59 -38.55
N GLU A 841 -11.68 -14.21 -37.55
CA GLU A 841 -12.10 -13.27 -36.51
C GLU A 841 -11.10 -12.12 -36.36
N PRO A 842 -11.54 -10.88 -36.07
CA PRO A 842 -10.65 -9.80 -35.73
C PRO A 842 -10.06 -10.00 -34.34
N LEU A 843 -8.73 -10.07 -34.24
CA LEU A 843 -7.98 -10.18 -32.98
C LEU A 843 -7.11 -8.94 -32.75
N GLN A 844 -6.77 -8.67 -31.49
CA GLN A 844 -5.72 -7.70 -31.13
C GLN A 844 -4.39 -8.40 -30.84
N GLY A 845 -3.29 -7.63 -30.84
CA GLY A 845 -1.97 -8.14 -30.46
C GLY A 845 -1.99 -8.74 -29.04
N GLY A 846 -1.54 -9.99 -28.91
CA GLY A 846 -1.50 -10.74 -27.66
C GLY A 846 -2.73 -11.61 -27.39
N ASP A 847 -3.79 -11.53 -28.19
CA ASP A 847 -4.95 -12.42 -28.07
C ASP A 847 -4.56 -13.86 -28.42
N LEU A 848 -5.09 -14.83 -27.68
CA LEU A 848 -4.78 -16.24 -27.86
C LEU A 848 -5.44 -16.77 -29.13
N VAL A 849 -4.62 -17.34 -30.02
CA VAL A 849 -5.09 -17.97 -31.27
C VAL A 849 -5.35 -19.46 -31.03
N LEU A 850 -4.38 -20.17 -30.43
CA LEU A 850 -4.46 -21.61 -30.14
C LEU A 850 -3.44 -22.04 -29.07
N VAL A 851 -3.63 -23.24 -28.53
CA VAL A 851 -2.77 -23.87 -27.54
C VAL A 851 -2.16 -25.15 -28.11
N VAL A 852 -0.84 -25.30 -27.99
CA VAL A 852 -0.06 -26.49 -28.35
C VAL A 852 0.52 -27.10 -27.07
N ALA A 853 0.44 -28.42 -26.94
CA ALA A 853 0.99 -29.18 -25.80
C ALA A 853 1.93 -30.30 -26.21
#